data_AF-A0A1Q4G8R3-F1
#
_entry.id   AF-A0A1Q4G8R3-F1
#
_cell.length_a   1.000
_cell.length_b   1.000
_cell.length_c   1.000
_cell.angle_alpha   90.00
_cell.angle_beta   90.00
_cell.angle_gamma   90.00
#
_symmetry.space_group_name_H-M   'P 1'
#
loop_
_entity.id
_entity.type
_entity.pdbx_description
1 polymer ?
#
loop_
_entity_poly.entity_id
_entity_poly.type
_entity_poly.pdbx_seq_one_letter_code
_entity_poly.pdbx_strand_id
1 'polypeptide(L)'
;MAHRIYIYNTDKKDQDYFPHYLGEWNYVIPPLFLPLFAANPKAKGTLVYSEKEPGVRKLRALYDLLIHEYGLNSDALAMAAIGKLFDFLDGLSFDYFQLNASDVFNMSDVKHSQQAKDFAIEILEKNLLYEKAIEKQSLAELEFILVSAGYTSFLAMLELEWSNYGLGWWNRDAIDSLDNQFFEDQGLWGIRNAKGEVKVEASYQEIGTFECEGIAVIQKNELFGYLNRGGEETISCVYSSAAPAQYGTGSTVGKVSLAKKYGLVNVGNGEIIIPLEYDELEDFAYGYYQGKKDQQYYIIDAQGQLFNAAGADKPFEIDYDGFIYQEIGGNKLRHYYSNSGILLGAFASSALSELLFDFYAVNLNNKKKKSVLSPDGTILVKDVAVLNAGNGRSALFFADSGGIRLYDLEARAFVLQDLAIRSIQGGADFGNGAWDCYIIETATGRGIYQAAEKVWLVPLSTHYVKIVYAAVMDYFILKDHAGRYYYFDAVERTLSSAYDYVCASVNHYQDLMLLQGDLLYKKGYDGVEVIQEDQYGQFLKKLDQLSGEDFEVCNRFFEGWKAAKGDNFESSYDSYTLYHMALDCCRQGDVEMAIRYFTFSADQNNESSMHELGNIYTDTDSEDNPFLDLDKGIQYYEQAAQKDYSAAWNAIGYLFQYGIGYKKDLEKSFNAYMKGAELGNGYALSNLGYFYSSGTYVEEDLEKALSYYQKAELKLVENNSNIASIYYSLEDYDRLLVYLKRDKENSYSNIYYGLLYDQGLKFKKDSKKAIHYFERANDYGVYESATARLLDYYKNDPTFRNQEKYVHWLDFAKNNELDIELDLLQWDNQSEDLGASSSFFGKLFKKKK
;
A
#
# COMPACT_ATOMS: atom_id res chain seq x y z
N MET A 1 -3.18 13.58 -4.38
CA MET A 1 -3.61 12.74 -3.23
C MET A 1 -2.48 11.75 -2.99
N ALA A 2 -1.94 11.65 -1.78
CA ALA A 2 -0.88 10.69 -1.50
C ALA A 2 -1.48 9.27 -1.57
N HIS A 3 -0.89 8.38 -2.36
CA HIS A 3 -1.29 6.98 -2.42
C HIS A 3 -0.73 6.26 -1.19
N ARG A 4 -1.60 5.63 -0.39
CA ARG A 4 -1.25 5.08 0.92
C ARG A 4 -1.53 3.58 1.03
N ILE A 5 -0.77 2.92 1.90
CA ILE A 5 -1.02 1.56 2.38
C ILE A 5 -1.42 1.66 3.84
N TYR A 6 -2.63 1.19 4.19
CA TYR A 6 -3.12 1.17 5.57
C TYR A 6 -2.96 -0.21 6.18
N ILE A 7 -2.50 -0.27 7.43
CA ILE A 7 -2.26 -1.51 8.17
C ILE A 7 -3.25 -1.63 9.33
N TYR A 8 -3.81 -2.82 9.51
CA TYR A 8 -4.75 -3.15 10.60
C TYR A 8 -4.36 -4.48 11.26
N ASN A 9 -4.76 -4.69 12.52
CA ASN A 9 -4.76 -5.99 13.19
C ASN A 9 -6.20 -6.51 13.29
N THR A 10 -6.46 -7.74 12.83
CA THR A 10 -7.83 -8.27 12.67
C THR A 10 -7.93 -9.78 12.87
N ASP A 11 -9.11 -10.25 13.30
CA ASP A 11 -9.46 -11.67 13.26
C ASP A 11 -10.01 -12.04 11.87
N LYS A 12 -9.30 -12.91 11.16
CA LYS A 12 -9.65 -13.40 9.81
C LYS A 12 -11.05 -14.04 9.73
N LYS A 13 -11.65 -14.45 10.85
CA LYS A 13 -12.96 -15.10 10.90
C LYS A 13 -14.15 -14.13 10.97
N ASP A 14 -14.03 -13.03 11.70
CA ASP A 14 -15.20 -12.22 12.10
C ASP A 14 -15.12 -10.72 11.71
N GLN A 15 -14.05 -10.27 11.04
CA GLN A 15 -13.82 -8.84 10.72
C GLN A 15 -13.83 -7.92 11.95
N ASP A 16 -13.48 -8.46 13.12
CA ASP A 16 -13.15 -7.63 14.27
C ASP A 16 -11.77 -7.00 14.06
N TYR A 17 -11.63 -5.75 14.49
CA TYR A 17 -10.42 -4.96 14.31
C TYR A 17 -9.90 -4.46 15.64
N PHE A 18 -8.59 -4.32 15.73
CA PHE A 18 -7.99 -3.49 16.76
C PHE A 18 -8.55 -2.06 16.64
N PRO A 19 -8.93 -1.39 17.74
CA PRO A 19 -9.67 -0.12 17.69
C PRO A 19 -8.98 1.00 16.90
N HIS A 20 -7.65 0.94 16.80
CA HIS A 20 -6.85 1.85 16.00
C HIS A 20 -6.26 1.12 14.79
N TYR A 21 -6.22 1.78 13.63
CA TYR A 21 -5.35 1.30 12.56
C TYR A 21 -3.90 1.40 13.01
N LEU A 22 -3.05 0.46 12.58
CA LEU A 22 -1.70 0.34 13.11
C LEU A 22 -0.74 1.35 12.48
N GLY A 23 -0.97 1.76 11.24
CA GLY A 23 -0.10 2.69 10.54
C GLY A 23 -0.55 2.95 9.11
N GLU A 24 0.00 3.99 8.50
CA GLU A 24 -0.17 4.29 7.09
C GLU A 24 1.19 4.61 6.46
N TRP A 25 1.48 3.97 5.33
CA TRP A 25 2.73 4.16 4.62
C TRP A 25 2.46 4.67 3.22
N ASN A 26 3.47 5.24 2.58
CA ASN A 26 3.38 5.66 1.19
C ASN A 26 3.39 4.42 0.26
N TYR A 27 3.57 4.66 -1.04
CA TYR A 27 3.54 3.72 -2.17
C TYR A 27 4.05 2.29 -1.95
N VAL A 28 4.97 2.03 -1.01
CA VAL A 28 5.59 0.73 -0.77
C VAL A 28 5.67 0.41 0.72
N ILE A 29 5.73 -0.89 1.03
CA ILE A 29 6.07 -1.34 2.39
C ILE A 29 7.52 -0.92 2.66
N PRO A 30 7.81 -0.20 3.75
CA PRO A 30 9.17 0.18 4.09
C PRO A 30 10.04 -1.09 4.20
N PRO A 31 11.25 -1.12 3.63
CA PRO A 31 12.09 -2.31 3.62
C PRO A 31 12.23 -2.97 5.00
N LEU A 32 12.40 -2.14 6.04
CA LEU A 32 12.50 -2.59 7.43
C LEU A 32 11.33 -3.48 7.90
N PHE A 33 10.12 -3.27 7.38
CA PHE A 33 8.91 -3.99 7.79
C PHE A 33 8.42 -5.03 6.80
N LEU A 34 9.09 -5.22 5.65
CA LEU A 34 8.67 -6.23 4.68
C LEU A 34 8.58 -7.65 5.28
N PRO A 35 9.54 -8.11 6.10
CA PRO A 35 9.46 -9.44 6.72
C PRO A 35 8.24 -9.64 7.63
N LEU A 36 7.68 -8.56 8.19
CA LEU A 36 6.51 -8.61 9.07
C LEU A 36 5.27 -9.16 8.36
N PHE A 37 5.14 -8.89 7.05
CA PHE A 37 3.97 -9.30 6.26
C PHE A 37 4.22 -10.53 5.39
N ALA A 38 5.43 -11.09 5.44
CA ALA A 38 5.81 -12.23 4.62
C ALA A 38 5.34 -13.60 5.17
N ALA A 39 4.69 -13.60 6.33
CA ALA A 39 4.09 -14.79 6.91
C ALA A 39 2.76 -15.14 6.23
N ASN A 40 2.81 -16.01 5.23
CA ASN A 40 1.65 -16.52 4.50
C ASN A 40 0.72 -15.41 3.96
N PRO A 41 1.24 -14.41 3.22
CA PRO A 41 0.43 -13.33 2.68
C PRO A 41 -0.57 -13.89 1.66
N LYS A 42 -1.86 -13.56 1.84
CA LYS A 42 -2.94 -13.98 0.95
C LYS A 42 -3.83 -12.81 0.59
N ALA A 43 -4.08 -12.65 -0.70
CA ALA A 43 -5.06 -11.69 -1.17
C ALA A 43 -6.50 -12.24 -1.02
N LYS A 44 -7.40 -11.40 -0.51
CA LYS A 44 -8.85 -11.66 -0.47
C LYS A 44 -9.58 -10.38 -0.85
N GLY A 45 -10.20 -10.37 -2.03
CA GLY A 45 -10.75 -9.14 -2.60
C GLY A 45 -9.62 -8.18 -2.96
N THR A 46 -9.68 -6.95 -2.48
CA THR A 46 -8.67 -5.89 -2.68
C THR A 46 -7.67 -5.77 -1.52
N LEU A 47 -7.69 -6.70 -0.58
CA LEU A 47 -6.92 -6.66 0.66
C LEU A 47 -5.92 -7.82 0.71
N VAL A 48 -4.78 -7.61 1.37
CA VAL A 48 -3.78 -8.64 1.64
C VAL A 48 -3.73 -8.93 3.14
N TYR A 49 -3.70 -10.21 3.52
CA TYR A 49 -3.67 -10.65 4.91
C TYR A 49 -2.42 -11.48 5.17
N SER A 50 -1.74 -11.27 6.29
CA SER A 50 -0.58 -12.06 6.73
C SER A 50 -0.68 -12.43 8.21
N GLU A 51 -0.05 -13.52 8.62
CA GLU A 51 -0.12 -14.04 10.00
C GLU A 51 0.78 -13.21 10.93
N LYS A 52 0.21 -12.70 12.03
CA LYS A 52 0.88 -11.80 12.98
C LYS A 52 2.09 -12.47 13.61
N GLU A 53 1.88 -13.55 14.37
CA GLU A 53 2.92 -14.18 15.18
C GLU A 53 4.14 -14.65 14.37
N PRO A 54 3.99 -15.37 13.23
CA PRO A 54 5.14 -15.73 12.41
C PRO A 54 5.79 -14.51 11.73
N GLY A 55 5.01 -13.48 11.39
CA GLY A 55 5.52 -12.23 10.84
C GLY A 55 6.40 -11.48 11.83
N VAL A 56 5.94 -11.33 13.08
CA VAL A 56 6.71 -10.68 14.15
C VAL A 56 8.02 -11.42 14.41
N ARG A 57 8.03 -12.76 14.35
CA ARG A 57 9.27 -13.55 14.44
C ARG A 57 10.24 -13.27 13.29
N LYS A 58 9.77 -13.16 12.05
CA LYS A 58 10.62 -12.81 10.90
C LYS A 58 11.22 -11.41 11.05
N LEU A 59 10.41 -10.44 11.48
CA LEU A 59 10.89 -9.08 11.76
C LEU A 59 11.95 -9.08 12.88
N ARG A 60 11.73 -9.85 13.95
CA ARG A 60 12.67 -9.97 15.07
C ARG A 60 14.03 -10.52 14.60
N ALA A 61 14.02 -11.55 13.76
CA ALA A 61 15.25 -12.10 13.19
C ALA A 61 16.02 -11.10 12.32
N LEU A 62 15.33 -10.21 11.59
CA LEU A 62 15.98 -9.10 10.90
C LEU A 62 16.60 -8.12 11.91
N TYR A 63 15.86 -7.70 12.94
CA TYR A 63 16.39 -6.78 13.96
C TYR A 63 17.58 -7.36 14.72
N ASP A 64 17.60 -8.66 15.02
CA ASP A 64 18.75 -9.32 15.63
C ASP A 64 20.01 -9.20 14.75
N LEU A 65 19.85 -9.37 13.43
CA LEU A 65 20.93 -9.15 12.47
C LEU A 65 21.38 -7.68 12.44
N LEU A 66 20.44 -6.72 12.40
CA LEU A 66 20.75 -5.29 12.39
C LEU A 66 21.47 -4.84 13.68
N ILE A 67 21.02 -5.33 14.82
CA ILE A 67 21.61 -5.05 16.13
C ILE A 67 23.05 -5.56 16.18
N HIS A 68 23.31 -6.75 15.65
CA HIS A 68 24.66 -7.31 15.57
C HIS A 68 25.54 -6.52 14.59
N GLU A 69 25.06 -6.29 13.36
CA GLU A 69 25.83 -5.64 12.28
C GLU A 69 26.23 -4.20 12.64
N TYR A 70 25.32 -3.46 13.29
CA TYR A 70 25.55 -2.06 13.64
C TYR A 70 25.97 -1.83 15.10
N GLY A 71 26.06 -2.88 15.92
CA GLY A 71 26.47 -2.75 17.32
C GLY A 71 25.48 -2.00 18.21
N LEU A 72 24.17 -2.06 17.93
CA LEU A 72 23.15 -1.28 18.63
C LEU A 72 22.95 -1.70 20.10
N ASN A 73 23.48 -2.86 20.51
CA ASN A 73 23.39 -3.36 21.89
C ASN A 73 23.94 -2.39 22.95
N SER A 74 24.87 -1.51 22.58
CA SER A 74 25.43 -0.50 23.50
C SER A 74 24.63 0.81 23.55
N ASP A 75 23.64 0.99 22.68
CA ASP A 75 22.77 2.17 22.66
C ASP A 75 21.47 1.89 23.45
N ALA A 76 21.39 2.46 24.65
CA ALA A 76 20.24 2.28 25.53
C ALA A 76 18.94 2.89 24.96
N LEU A 77 19.02 3.98 24.19
CA LEU A 77 17.85 4.60 23.57
C LEU A 77 17.36 3.74 22.41
N ALA A 78 18.26 3.23 21.57
CA ALA A 78 17.92 2.31 20.50
C ALA A 78 17.24 1.04 21.03
N MET A 79 17.84 0.40 22.03
CA MET A 79 17.28 -0.82 22.61
C MET A 79 15.93 -0.59 23.29
N ALA A 80 15.72 0.57 23.91
CA ALA A 80 14.42 0.93 24.48
C ALA A 80 13.34 1.11 23.40
N ALA A 81 13.67 1.80 22.30
CA ALA A 81 12.74 2.01 21.19
C ALA A 81 12.38 0.69 20.47
N ILE A 82 13.38 -0.15 20.19
CA ILE A 82 13.19 -1.49 19.60
C ILE A 82 12.34 -2.38 20.52
N GLY A 83 12.62 -2.35 21.83
CA GLY A 83 11.81 -3.07 22.82
C GLY A 83 10.35 -2.64 22.79
N LYS A 84 10.10 -1.32 22.77
CA LYS A 84 8.73 -0.77 22.71
C LYS A 84 8.01 -1.13 21.41
N LEU A 85 8.71 -1.19 20.27
CA LEU A 85 8.16 -1.67 19.01
C LEU A 85 7.66 -3.11 19.11
N PHE A 86 8.47 -4.01 19.67
CA PHE A 86 8.07 -5.41 19.80
C PHE A 86 6.99 -5.60 20.86
N ASP A 87 7.03 -4.86 21.96
CA ASP A 87 5.95 -4.86 22.97
C ASP A 87 4.61 -4.42 22.36
N PHE A 88 4.63 -3.42 21.48
CA PHE A 88 3.47 -2.99 20.72
C PHE A 88 2.94 -4.11 19.82
N LEU A 89 3.80 -4.72 18.99
CA LEU A 89 3.40 -5.78 18.05
C LEU A 89 2.91 -7.05 18.77
N ASP A 90 3.56 -7.44 19.86
CA ASP A 90 3.21 -8.59 20.68
C ASP A 90 1.88 -8.36 21.41
N GLY A 91 1.62 -7.11 21.86
CA GLY A 91 0.39 -6.70 22.56
C GLY A 91 -0.87 -6.62 21.69
N LEU A 92 -0.77 -6.77 20.38
CA LEU A 92 -1.91 -6.77 19.47
C LEU A 92 -2.80 -8.01 19.65
N SER A 93 -4.10 -7.78 19.79
CA SER A 93 -5.07 -8.80 20.22
C SER A 93 -5.42 -9.87 19.18
N PHE A 94 -5.18 -9.62 17.88
CA PHE A 94 -5.65 -10.50 16.81
C PHE A 94 -4.53 -11.18 16.02
N ASP A 95 -4.87 -12.27 15.33
CA ASP A 95 -3.91 -13.18 14.71
C ASP A 95 -3.37 -12.73 13.34
N TYR A 96 -3.96 -11.72 12.71
CA TYR A 96 -3.59 -11.30 11.35
C TYR A 96 -3.29 -9.81 11.25
N PHE A 97 -2.33 -9.49 10.38
CA PHE A 97 -2.21 -8.16 9.79
C PHE A 97 -3.01 -8.10 8.49
N GLN A 98 -3.75 -7.02 8.29
CA GLN A 98 -4.44 -6.69 7.05
C GLN A 98 -3.79 -5.44 6.44
N LEU A 99 -3.42 -5.55 5.18
CA LEU A 99 -2.90 -4.48 4.33
C LEU A 99 -4.00 -4.04 3.35
N ASN A 100 -4.31 -2.74 3.35
CA ASN A 100 -5.15 -2.12 2.34
C ASN A 100 -4.31 -1.15 1.50
N ALA A 101 -3.95 -1.58 0.30
CA ALA A 101 -3.18 -0.79 -0.67
C ALA A 101 -4.03 -0.32 -1.85
N SER A 102 -5.35 -0.24 -1.67
CA SER A 102 -6.28 0.13 -2.76
C SER A 102 -5.98 1.51 -3.36
N ASP A 103 -5.44 2.45 -2.55
CA ASP A 103 -5.03 3.76 -3.05
C ASP A 103 -3.85 3.64 -4.03
N VAL A 104 -2.88 2.77 -3.73
CA VAL A 104 -1.74 2.47 -4.62
C VAL A 104 -2.23 1.74 -5.88
N PHE A 105 -3.22 0.85 -5.75
CA PHE A 105 -3.76 0.10 -6.87
C PHE A 105 -4.48 0.98 -7.91
N ASN A 106 -4.95 2.18 -7.54
CA ASN A 106 -5.55 3.13 -8.50
C ASN A 106 -4.57 3.66 -9.56
N MET A 107 -3.28 3.32 -9.48
CA MET A 107 -2.26 3.73 -10.44
C MET A 107 -2.17 2.84 -11.69
N SER A 108 -3.01 1.80 -11.77
CA SER A 108 -3.03 0.83 -12.87
C SER A 108 -4.46 0.51 -13.29
N ASP A 109 -4.66 0.25 -14.58
CA ASP A 109 -5.94 -0.24 -15.13
C ASP A 109 -6.24 -1.72 -14.76
N VAL A 110 -5.28 -2.39 -14.11
CA VAL A 110 -5.46 -3.76 -13.60
C VAL A 110 -6.49 -3.76 -12.48
N LYS A 111 -7.35 -4.79 -12.41
CA LYS A 111 -8.33 -4.90 -11.31
C LYS A 111 -7.62 -4.94 -9.95
N HIS A 112 -8.09 -4.15 -8.99
CA HIS A 112 -7.52 -4.11 -7.63
C HIS A 112 -7.41 -5.48 -6.96
N SER A 113 -8.32 -6.42 -7.27
CA SER A 113 -8.25 -7.78 -6.75
C SER A 113 -7.12 -8.61 -7.33
N GLN A 114 -6.69 -8.31 -8.56
CA GLN A 114 -5.51 -8.90 -9.15
C GLN A 114 -4.25 -8.21 -8.61
N GLN A 115 -4.24 -6.88 -8.53
CA GLN A 115 -3.13 -6.15 -7.92
C GLN A 115 -2.88 -6.56 -6.47
N ALA A 116 -3.91 -6.85 -5.68
CA ALA A 116 -3.75 -7.39 -4.34
C ALA A 116 -3.06 -8.78 -4.33
N LYS A 117 -3.35 -9.64 -5.32
CA LYS A 117 -2.65 -10.93 -5.48
C LYS A 117 -1.20 -10.72 -5.85
N ASP A 118 -0.95 -9.86 -6.82
CA ASP A 118 0.40 -9.54 -7.30
C ASP A 118 1.23 -8.92 -6.16
N PHE A 119 0.61 -8.06 -5.34
CA PHE A 119 1.24 -7.47 -4.17
C PHE A 119 1.57 -8.51 -3.09
N ALA A 120 0.69 -9.50 -2.86
CA ALA A 120 0.99 -10.61 -1.95
C ALA A 120 2.17 -11.48 -2.45
N ILE A 121 2.27 -11.68 -3.77
CA ILE A 121 3.38 -12.39 -4.42
C ILE A 121 4.67 -11.59 -4.30
N GLU A 122 4.63 -10.28 -4.56
CA GLU A 122 5.78 -9.38 -4.45
C GLU A 122 6.37 -9.39 -3.02
N ILE A 123 5.51 -9.39 -1.99
CA ILE A 123 5.94 -9.52 -0.59
C ILE A 123 6.69 -10.83 -0.37
N LEU A 124 6.19 -11.95 -0.91
CA LEU A 124 6.86 -13.26 -0.82
C LEU A 124 8.20 -13.28 -1.52
N GLU A 125 8.25 -12.80 -2.77
CA GLU A 125 9.45 -12.78 -3.60
C GLU A 125 10.56 -11.94 -2.95
N LYS A 126 10.22 -10.71 -2.52
CA LYS A 126 11.17 -9.84 -1.83
C LYS A 126 11.64 -10.43 -0.51
N ASN A 127 10.77 -11.12 0.24
CA ASN A 127 11.15 -11.72 1.51
C ASN A 127 12.20 -12.83 1.38
N LEU A 128 12.33 -13.50 0.22
CA LEU A 128 13.38 -14.49 0.00
C LEU A 128 14.79 -13.90 0.19
N LEU A 129 14.99 -12.62 -0.16
CA LEU A 129 16.25 -11.91 0.06
C LEU A 129 16.52 -11.67 1.55
N TYR A 130 15.48 -11.40 2.34
CA TYR A 130 15.60 -11.24 3.80
C TYR A 130 15.94 -12.56 4.48
N GLU A 131 15.31 -13.67 4.06
CA GLU A 131 15.63 -15.00 4.58
C GLU A 131 17.09 -15.36 4.28
N LYS A 132 17.56 -15.08 3.06
CA LYS A 132 18.95 -15.29 2.66
C LYS A 132 19.94 -14.41 3.45
N ALA A 133 19.58 -13.15 3.71
CA ALA A 133 20.38 -12.24 4.51
C ALA A 133 20.52 -12.72 5.96
N ILE A 134 19.41 -13.17 6.56
CA ILE A 134 19.39 -13.74 7.92
C ILE A 134 20.18 -15.06 7.96
N GLU A 135 20.03 -15.95 6.98
CA GLU A 135 20.77 -17.20 6.91
C GLU A 135 22.29 -16.96 6.79
N LYS A 136 22.68 -16.01 5.96
CA LYS A 136 24.09 -15.64 5.75
C LYS A 136 24.68 -14.74 6.84
N GLN A 137 23.84 -14.25 7.77
CA GLN A 137 24.21 -13.23 8.74
C GLN A 137 24.88 -12.01 8.06
N SER A 138 24.31 -11.55 6.95
CA SER A 138 24.87 -10.48 6.13
C SER A 138 23.79 -9.69 5.41
N LEU A 139 23.90 -8.36 5.41
CA LEU A 139 22.95 -7.45 4.76
C LEU A 139 23.16 -7.29 3.25
N ALA A 140 24.21 -7.88 2.66
CA ALA A 140 24.58 -7.68 1.27
C ALA A 140 23.44 -7.98 0.28
N GLU A 141 22.65 -9.02 0.54
CA GLU A 141 21.51 -9.42 -0.31
C GLU A 141 20.35 -8.40 -0.27
N LEU A 142 20.34 -7.49 0.70
CA LEU A 142 19.31 -6.47 0.89
C LEU A 142 19.72 -5.10 0.35
N GLU A 143 20.97 -4.91 -0.08
CA GLU A 143 21.45 -3.64 -0.65
C GLU A 143 20.57 -3.17 -1.81
N PHE A 144 20.21 -4.08 -2.71
CA PHE A 144 19.33 -3.76 -3.84
C PHE A 144 17.93 -3.26 -3.40
N ILE A 145 17.37 -3.85 -2.33
CA ILE A 145 16.06 -3.44 -1.81
C ILE A 145 16.15 -2.04 -1.18
N LEU A 146 17.25 -1.75 -0.48
CA LEU A 146 17.48 -0.43 0.12
C LEU A 146 17.68 0.65 -0.95
N VAL A 147 18.51 0.39 -1.96
CA VAL A 147 18.76 1.31 -3.08
C VAL A 147 17.47 1.61 -3.82
N SER A 148 16.67 0.59 -4.16
CA SER A 148 15.37 0.80 -4.83
C SER A 148 14.34 1.54 -3.96
N ALA A 149 14.50 1.54 -2.63
CA ALA A 149 13.67 2.28 -1.70
C ALA A 149 14.23 3.67 -1.32
N GLY A 150 15.38 4.08 -1.90
CA GLY A 150 16.01 5.38 -1.66
C GLY A 150 16.79 5.47 -0.34
N TYR A 151 17.19 4.35 0.26
CA TYR A 151 17.99 4.32 1.48
C TYR A 151 19.40 3.80 1.22
N THR A 152 20.39 4.42 1.85
CA THR A 152 21.81 4.01 1.74
C THR A 152 22.18 2.85 2.67
N SER A 153 21.43 2.65 3.77
CA SER A 153 21.57 1.54 4.70
C SER A 153 20.33 1.42 5.60
N PHE A 154 20.16 0.28 6.28
CA PHE A 154 19.16 0.16 7.35
C PHE A 154 19.49 1.06 8.55
N LEU A 155 20.78 1.29 8.85
CA LEU A 155 21.17 2.20 9.91
C LEU A 155 20.68 3.62 9.63
N ALA A 156 20.87 4.12 8.41
CA ALA A 156 20.35 5.42 8.00
C ALA A 156 18.82 5.51 8.14
N MET A 157 18.09 4.42 7.89
CA MET A 157 16.64 4.36 8.07
C MET A 157 16.23 4.33 9.56
N LEU A 158 17.00 3.69 10.42
CA LEU A 158 16.75 3.58 11.87
C LEU A 158 17.08 4.89 12.61
N GLU A 159 18.14 5.58 12.22
CA GLU A 159 18.66 6.82 12.85
C GLU A 159 17.88 8.08 12.46
N LEU A 160 16.95 8.00 11.50
CA LEU A 160 16.03 9.11 11.24
C LEU A 160 15.26 9.45 12.53
N GLU A 161 15.32 10.71 12.95
CA GLU A 161 14.73 11.17 14.21
C GLU A 161 13.25 10.77 14.35
N TRP A 162 12.51 10.84 13.25
CA TRP A 162 11.10 10.43 13.20
C TRP A 162 10.89 8.92 13.14
N SER A 163 11.86 8.14 12.64
CA SER A 163 11.77 6.68 12.53
C SER A 163 11.81 6.03 13.91
N ASN A 164 12.57 6.62 14.84
CA ASN A 164 12.72 6.15 16.21
C ASN A 164 12.97 4.64 16.27
N TYR A 165 13.99 4.18 15.55
CA TYR A 165 14.35 2.77 15.40
C TYR A 165 13.18 1.86 14.96
N GLY A 166 12.31 2.39 14.09
CA GLY A 166 11.15 1.70 13.55
C GLY A 166 9.82 2.00 14.27
N LEU A 167 9.85 2.45 15.53
CA LEU A 167 8.61 2.70 16.29
C LEU A 167 7.77 3.84 15.67
N GLY A 168 8.41 4.86 15.12
CA GLY A 168 7.74 6.03 14.57
C GLY A 168 7.00 5.81 13.24
N TRP A 169 7.12 4.63 12.64
CA TRP A 169 6.35 4.22 11.46
C TRP A 169 4.93 3.77 11.78
N TRP A 170 4.60 3.64 13.06
CA TRP A 170 3.32 3.15 13.54
C TRP A 170 2.49 4.29 14.13
N ASN A 171 1.17 4.12 14.09
CA ASN A 171 0.22 5.05 14.65
C ASN A 171 0.45 5.17 16.16
N ARG A 172 0.74 6.39 16.60
CA ARG A 172 1.00 6.72 18.00
C ARG A 172 -0.18 6.35 18.91
N ASP A 173 -1.41 6.56 18.47
CA ASP A 173 -2.59 6.21 19.27
C ASP A 173 -2.76 4.69 19.40
N ALA A 174 -2.37 3.91 18.38
CA ALA A 174 -2.35 2.45 18.49
C ALA A 174 -1.33 1.98 19.54
N ILE A 175 -0.10 2.52 19.49
CA ILE A 175 0.94 2.23 20.48
C ILE A 175 0.48 2.64 21.88
N ASP A 176 -0.03 3.86 22.02
CA ASP A 176 -0.35 4.44 23.32
C ASP A 176 -1.60 3.83 23.95
N SER A 177 -2.55 3.31 23.15
CA SER A 177 -3.70 2.56 23.66
C SER A 177 -3.30 1.27 24.39
N LEU A 178 -2.18 0.65 24.00
CA LEU A 178 -1.60 -0.51 24.68
C LEU A 178 -0.74 -0.11 25.87
N ASP A 179 -0.13 1.08 25.84
CA ASP A 179 0.70 1.58 26.95
C ASP A 179 -0.11 2.25 28.07
N ASN A 180 -1.39 2.56 27.85
CA ASN A 180 -2.27 3.28 28.79
C ASN A 180 -3.64 2.61 28.96
N GLN A 181 -3.64 1.35 29.41
CA GLN A 181 -4.86 0.63 29.72
C GLN A 181 -5.41 1.04 31.09
N PHE A 182 -6.65 1.53 31.12
CA PHE A 182 -7.33 1.87 32.37
C PHE A 182 -7.71 0.61 33.15
N PHE A 183 -7.53 0.66 34.47
CA PHE A 183 -8.03 -0.37 35.38
C PHE A 183 -8.69 0.28 36.59
N GLU A 184 -9.64 -0.44 37.20
CA GLU A 184 -10.35 0.00 38.40
C GLU A 184 -9.94 -0.86 39.59
N ASP A 185 -9.63 -0.22 40.72
CA ASP A 185 -9.46 -0.88 42.03
C ASP A 185 -10.21 -0.06 43.10
N GLN A 186 -11.10 -0.74 43.84
CA GLN A 186 -11.94 -0.14 44.90
C GLN A 186 -12.73 1.13 44.50
N GLY A 187 -13.16 1.23 43.24
CA GLY A 187 -13.92 2.39 42.74
C GLY A 187 -13.05 3.58 42.31
N LEU A 188 -11.73 3.39 42.22
CA LEU A 188 -10.78 4.38 41.74
C LEU A 188 -10.06 3.86 40.49
N TRP A 189 -9.72 4.76 39.59
CA TRP A 189 -9.09 4.47 38.31
C TRP A 189 -7.57 4.67 38.37
N GLY A 190 -6.85 3.75 37.74
CA GLY A 190 -5.41 3.76 37.50
C GLY A 190 -5.07 3.36 36.06
N ILE A 191 -3.78 3.37 35.72
CA ILE A 191 -3.26 3.10 34.37
C ILE A 191 -2.16 2.05 34.43
N ARG A 192 -2.21 1.07 33.52
CA ARG A 192 -1.17 0.04 33.33
C ARG A 192 -0.84 -0.15 31.85
N ASN A 193 0.30 -0.74 31.55
CA ASN A 193 0.63 -1.13 30.17
C ASN A 193 0.05 -2.49 29.78
N ALA A 194 0.22 -2.91 28.52
CA ALA A 194 -0.27 -4.18 27.99
C ALA A 194 0.31 -5.43 28.68
N LYS A 195 1.46 -5.30 29.36
CA LYS A 195 2.05 -6.36 30.20
C LYS A 195 1.43 -6.45 31.60
N GLY A 196 0.57 -5.49 31.94
CA GLY A 196 -0.08 -5.39 33.25
C GLY A 196 0.73 -4.62 34.29
N GLU A 197 1.83 -3.97 33.92
CA GLU A 197 2.65 -3.17 34.84
C GLU A 197 1.95 -1.83 35.12
N VAL A 198 1.77 -1.50 36.41
CA VAL A 198 1.07 -0.29 36.85
C VAL A 198 1.95 0.94 36.64
N LYS A 199 1.47 1.89 35.82
CA LYS A 199 2.08 3.23 35.61
C LYS A 199 1.52 4.25 36.58
N VAL A 200 0.22 4.17 36.85
CA VAL A 200 -0.52 5.08 37.75
C VAL A 200 -1.39 4.24 38.66
N GLU A 201 -1.16 4.35 39.96
CA GLU A 201 -1.97 3.68 40.99
C GLU A 201 -3.42 4.16 40.95
N ALA A 202 -4.36 3.26 41.28
CA ALA A 202 -5.78 3.56 41.34
C ALA A 202 -6.07 4.63 42.43
N SER A 203 -6.21 5.89 42.00
CA SER A 203 -6.30 7.03 42.92
C SER A 203 -7.23 8.17 42.46
N TYR A 204 -7.83 8.03 41.27
CA TYR A 204 -8.72 9.04 40.68
C TYR A 204 -10.16 8.54 40.63
N GLN A 205 -11.11 9.45 40.89
CA GLN A 205 -12.54 9.17 40.75
C GLN A 205 -12.91 9.03 39.26
N GLU A 206 -12.23 9.79 38.41
CA GLU A 206 -12.39 9.76 36.95
C GLU A 206 -11.05 10.08 36.29
N ILE A 207 -10.73 9.38 35.20
CA ILE A 207 -9.68 9.73 34.26
C ILE A 207 -10.36 9.84 32.88
N GLY A 208 -10.32 11.04 32.30
CA GLY A 208 -10.84 11.31 30.98
C GLY A 208 -10.00 10.66 29.87
N THR A 209 -10.45 10.83 28.63
CA THR A 209 -9.69 10.45 27.45
C THR A 209 -8.41 11.28 27.33
N PHE A 210 -7.32 10.63 26.90
CA PHE A 210 -6.06 11.33 26.57
C PHE A 210 -6.20 12.05 25.24
N GLU A 211 -6.63 13.30 25.31
CA GLU A 211 -6.79 14.22 24.17
C GLU A 211 -5.52 15.08 23.98
N CYS A 212 -5.46 15.90 22.93
CA CYS A 212 -4.42 16.88 22.58
C CYS A 212 -3.07 16.76 23.31
N GLU A 213 -2.03 16.31 22.61
CA GLU A 213 -0.69 16.00 23.17
C GLU A 213 -0.67 14.93 24.29
N GLY A 214 -1.77 14.19 24.47
CA GLY A 214 -1.84 13.08 25.40
C GLY A 214 -2.06 13.53 26.84
N ILE A 215 -2.97 14.48 27.03
CA ILE A 215 -3.37 15.01 28.34
C ILE A 215 -4.83 14.66 28.60
N ALA A 216 -5.11 14.09 29.77
CA ALA A 216 -6.44 13.75 30.23
C ALA A 216 -6.86 14.65 31.40
N VAL A 217 -8.15 14.96 31.47
CA VAL A 217 -8.76 15.54 32.68
C VAL A 217 -8.84 14.46 33.75
N ILE A 218 -8.45 14.80 34.97
CA ILE A 218 -8.54 13.90 36.12
C ILE A 218 -9.41 14.50 37.21
N GLN A 219 -10.15 13.65 37.94
CA GLN A 219 -10.94 14.06 39.08
C GLN A 219 -10.46 13.38 40.37
N LYS A 220 -10.24 14.18 41.41
CA LYS A 220 -9.85 13.71 42.74
C LYS A 220 -10.40 14.65 43.82
N ASN A 221 -11.08 14.09 44.80
CA ASN A 221 -11.78 14.82 45.86
C ASN A 221 -12.76 15.88 45.33
N GLU A 222 -13.54 15.56 44.30
CA GLU A 222 -14.49 16.48 43.62
C GLU A 222 -13.83 17.69 42.93
N LEU A 223 -12.50 17.73 42.84
CA LEU A 223 -11.74 18.75 42.13
C LEU A 223 -11.12 18.17 40.86
N PHE A 224 -10.90 19.04 39.89
CA PHE A 224 -10.40 18.69 38.56
C PHE A 224 -8.97 19.20 38.33
N GLY A 225 -8.19 18.39 37.62
CA GLY A 225 -6.81 18.67 37.21
C GLY A 225 -6.50 18.00 35.87
N TYR A 226 -5.21 17.87 35.55
CA TYR A 226 -4.73 17.29 34.30
C TYR A 226 -3.57 16.31 34.54
N LEU A 227 -3.53 15.24 33.74
CA LEU A 227 -2.56 14.14 33.78
C LEU A 227 -2.04 13.86 32.37
N ASN A 228 -0.74 13.64 32.18
CA ASN A 228 -0.17 13.26 30.87
C ASN A 228 -0.11 11.73 30.67
N ARG A 229 0.15 11.28 29.43
CA ARG A 229 0.33 9.85 29.05
C ARG A 229 1.50 9.16 29.77
N GLY A 230 2.41 9.92 30.38
CA GLY A 230 3.48 9.41 31.24
C GLY A 230 2.98 8.99 32.63
N GLY A 231 1.78 9.41 33.02
CA GLY A 231 1.22 9.19 34.35
C GLY A 231 1.56 10.29 35.36
N GLU A 232 2.07 11.43 34.90
CA GLU A 232 2.38 12.59 35.73
C GLU A 232 1.21 13.58 35.76
N GLU A 233 0.82 14.03 36.97
CA GLU A 233 -0.14 15.13 37.15
C GLU A 233 0.53 16.44 36.68
N THR A 234 0.16 16.95 35.50
CA THR A 234 0.68 18.24 35.00
C THR A 234 0.05 19.42 35.75
N ILE A 235 -1.19 19.24 36.20
CA ILE A 235 -1.89 20.17 37.08
C ILE A 235 -2.66 19.36 38.12
N SER A 236 -2.36 19.56 39.39
CA SER A 236 -3.09 18.91 40.48
C SER A 236 -4.58 19.29 40.50
N CYS A 237 -5.42 18.43 41.07
CA CYS A 237 -6.87 18.66 41.17
C CYS A 237 -7.21 19.84 42.11
N VAL A 238 -7.31 21.05 41.54
CA VAL A 238 -7.57 22.31 42.28
C VAL A 238 -8.76 23.11 41.75
N TYR A 239 -9.28 22.78 40.56
CA TYR A 239 -10.35 23.52 39.90
C TYR A 239 -11.73 22.92 40.21
N SER A 240 -12.77 23.77 40.24
CA SER A 240 -14.15 23.32 40.42
C SER A 240 -14.74 22.68 39.15
N SER A 241 -14.15 22.96 37.99
CA SER A 241 -14.40 22.24 36.74
C SER A 241 -13.20 22.39 35.80
N ALA A 242 -12.96 21.40 34.96
CA ALA A 242 -12.00 21.46 33.87
C ALA A 242 -12.60 20.84 32.61
N ALA A 243 -12.36 21.46 31.45
CA ALA A 243 -12.70 20.90 30.15
C ALA A 243 -11.53 20.08 29.58
N PRO A 244 -11.78 19.17 28.62
CA PRO A 244 -10.72 18.48 27.91
C PRO A 244 -9.67 19.43 27.31
N ALA A 245 -8.43 18.96 27.23
CA ALA A 245 -7.33 19.75 26.68
C ALA A 245 -7.54 19.98 25.17
N GLN A 246 -7.20 21.18 24.69
CA GLN A 246 -7.35 21.58 23.30
C GLN A 246 -6.11 22.28 22.76
N TYR A 247 -5.90 22.23 21.44
CA TYR A 247 -4.82 22.96 20.78
C TYR A 247 -5.13 24.46 20.78
N GLY A 248 -4.35 25.24 21.53
CA GLY A 248 -4.28 26.69 21.39
C GLY A 248 -3.15 27.10 20.44
N THR A 249 -3.11 28.38 20.07
CA THR A 249 -2.01 28.93 19.26
C THR A 249 -0.68 28.75 20.02
N GLY A 250 0.18 27.84 19.60
CA GLY A 250 1.51 27.64 20.21
C GLY A 250 1.55 26.97 21.59
N SER A 251 0.42 26.50 22.14
CA SER A 251 0.40 25.72 23.39
C SER A 251 -0.87 24.88 23.53
N THR A 252 -0.83 23.81 24.33
CA THR A 252 -2.02 23.03 24.70
C THR A 252 -2.69 23.67 25.90
N VAL A 253 -3.98 23.93 25.78
CA VAL A 253 -4.74 24.75 26.73
C VAL A 253 -5.96 24.02 27.27
N GLY A 254 -6.44 24.44 28.43
CA GLY A 254 -7.60 23.86 29.11
C GLY A 254 -8.47 24.93 29.75
N LYS A 255 -9.77 24.88 29.48
CA LYS A 255 -10.74 25.79 30.10
C LYS A 255 -11.07 25.28 31.50
N VAL A 256 -10.85 26.12 32.49
CA VAL A 256 -11.04 25.79 33.91
C VAL A 256 -11.94 26.80 34.59
N SER A 257 -12.58 26.38 35.67
CA SER A 257 -13.31 27.30 36.55
C SER A 257 -12.90 27.16 38.00
N LEU A 258 -12.97 28.29 38.71
CA LEU A 258 -12.89 28.37 40.15
C LEU A 258 -13.93 29.37 40.64
N ALA A 259 -14.77 28.97 41.59
CA ALA A 259 -15.84 29.82 42.14
C ALA A 259 -16.76 30.46 41.07
N LYS A 260 -17.09 29.71 40.01
CA LYS A 260 -17.91 30.14 38.86
C LYS A 260 -17.31 31.27 38.02
N LYS A 261 -16.01 31.51 38.10
CA LYS A 261 -15.26 32.34 37.16
C LYS A 261 -14.43 31.44 36.26
N TYR A 262 -14.46 31.74 34.96
CA TYR A 262 -13.82 30.93 33.93
C TYR A 262 -12.54 31.60 33.44
N GLY A 263 -11.57 30.76 33.11
CA GLY A 263 -10.29 31.16 32.53
C GLY A 263 -9.70 30.02 31.70
N LEU A 264 -8.50 30.25 31.19
CA LEU A 264 -7.78 29.32 30.32
C LEU A 264 -6.38 29.12 30.88
N VAL A 265 -5.95 27.87 31.01
CA VAL A 265 -4.61 27.51 31.48
C VAL A 265 -3.83 26.76 30.40
N ASN A 266 -2.52 26.87 30.40
CA ASN A 266 -1.64 25.95 29.70
C ASN A 266 -1.60 24.64 30.50
N VAL A 267 -2.08 23.55 29.91
CA VAL A 267 -2.21 22.27 30.64
C VAL A 267 -0.89 21.54 30.84
N GLY A 268 0.17 21.92 30.11
CA GLY A 268 1.50 21.33 30.25
C GLY A 268 2.30 21.88 31.44
N ASN A 269 2.10 23.15 31.80
CA ASN A 269 2.88 23.81 32.86
C ASN A 269 2.04 24.50 33.95
N GLY A 270 0.71 24.56 33.81
CA GLY A 270 -0.20 25.19 34.78
C GLY A 270 -0.31 26.71 34.70
N GLU A 271 0.33 27.37 33.74
CA GLU A 271 0.27 28.83 33.56
C GLU A 271 -1.16 29.29 33.24
N ILE A 272 -1.64 30.33 33.94
CA ILE A 272 -2.93 30.95 33.62
C ILE A 272 -2.73 31.91 32.44
N ILE A 273 -3.32 31.57 31.29
CA ILE A 273 -3.27 32.37 30.05
C ILE A 273 -4.39 33.41 30.05
N ILE A 274 -5.64 32.96 30.20
CA ILE A 274 -6.80 33.84 30.36
C ILE A 274 -7.16 33.84 31.85
N PRO A 275 -7.08 35.00 32.55
CA PRO A 275 -7.41 35.08 33.97
C PRO A 275 -8.83 34.58 34.28
N LEU A 276 -9.00 33.92 35.43
CA LEU A 276 -10.29 33.41 35.90
C LEU A 276 -11.18 34.55 36.43
N GLU A 277 -11.60 35.46 35.55
CA GLU A 277 -12.43 36.63 35.89
C GLU A 277 -13.71 36.76 35.06
N TYR A 278 -13.85 35.95 34.01
CA TYR A 278 -14.99 35.97 33.10
C TYR A 278 -16.19 35.22 33.69
N ASP A 279 -17.38 35.79 33.50
CA ASP A 279 -18.66 35.17 33.88
C ASP A 279 -19.00 34.01 32.94
N GLU A 280 -18.67 34.17 31.66
CA GLU A 280 -18.82 33.19 30.59
C GLU A 280 -17.53 33.23 29.73
N LEU A 281 -17.01 32.06 29.35
CA LEU A 281 -15.88 31.94 28.43
C LEU A 281 -16.18 30.81 27.43
N GLU A 282 -16.49 31.20 26.19
CA GLU A 282 -16.92 30.30 25.13
C GLU A 282 -15.87 30.19 24.03
N ASP A 283 -15.72 29.00 23.49
CA ASP A 283 -14.92 28.76 22.29
C ASP A 283 -15.64 29.43 21.11
N PHE A 284 -15.00 30.38 20.44
CA PHE A 284 -15.64 31.22 19.42
C PHE A 284 -15.32 30.73 18.01
N ALA A 285 -14.12 30.99 17.51
CA ALA A 285 -13.60 30.40 16.27
C ALA A 285 -12.10 30.63 16.09
N TYR A 286 -11.48 29.83 15.22
CA TYR A 286 -10.08 29.99 14.79
C TYR A 286 -9.07 30.11 15.95
N GLY A 287 -9.35 29.47 17.09
CA GLY A 287 -8.52 29.54 18.30
C GLY A 287 -8.79 30.74 19.22
N TYR A 288 -9.82 31.54 18.92
CA TYR A 288 -10.29 32.64 19.76
C TYR A 288 -11.41 32.22 20.71
N TYR A 289 -11.48 32.93 21.83
CA TYR A 289 -12.48 32.80 22.87
C TYR A 289 -13.31 34.07 22.95
N GLN A 290 -14.61 33.90 23.17
CA GLN A 290 -15.50 34.99 23.50
C GLN A 290 -15.71 35.01 25.02
N GLY A 291 -15.14 36.01 25.68
CA GLY A 291 -15.28 36.23 27.12
C GLY A 291 -16.33 37.29 27.41
N LYS A 292 -17.20 37.03 28.39
CA LYS A 292 -18.14 38.02 28.92
C LYS A 292 -17.73 38.44 30.33
N LYS A 293 -17.52 39.75 30.50
CA LYS A 293 -17.16 40.38 31.78
C LYS A 293 -17.86 41.73 31.86
N ASP A 294 -18.49 42.02 32.99
CA ASP A 294 -19.15 43.31 33.25
C ASP A 294 -20.19 43.72 32.16
N GLN A 295 -20.95 42.75 31.63
CA GLN A 295 -21.93 42.92 30.54
C GLN A 295 -21.33 43.32 29.18
N GLN A 296 -20.01 43.25 29.02
CA GLN A 296 -19.31 43.50 27.77
C GLN A 296 -18.72 42.21 27.21
N TYR A 297 -18.65 42.14 25.87
CA TYR A 297 -18.12 41.01 25.13
C TYR A 297 -16.71 41.32 24.61
N TYR A 298 -15.81 40.36 24.75
CA TYR A 298 -14.42 40.44 24.36
C TYR A 298 -14.04 39.22 23.52
N ILE A 299 -13.23 39.43 22.49
CA ILE A 299 -12.52 38.37 21.78
C ILE A 299 -11.09 38.31 22.31
N ILE A 300 -10.67 37.11 22.68
CA ILE A 300 -9.40 36.84 23.35
C ILE A 300 -8.73 35.70 22.61
N ASP A 301 -7.44 35.80 22.31
CA ASP A 301 -6.70 34.67 21.74
C ASP A 301 -6.20 33.69 22.81
N ALA A 302 -5.63 32.57 22.36
CA ALA A 302 -5.02 31.57 23.22
C ALA A 302 -3.71 32.05 23.90
N GLN A 303 -3.29 33.31 23.71
CA GLN A 303 -2.19 33.98 24.40
C GLN A 303 -2.71 34.95 25.48
N GLY A 304 -4.03 35.12 25.59
CA GLY A 304 -4.66 36.07 26.51
C GLY A 304 -4.69 37.52 25.98
N GLN A 305 -4.36 37.75 24.71
CA GLN A 305 -4.41 39.07 24.10
C GLN A 305 -5.84 39.42 23.67
N LEU A 306 -6.28 40.61 24.04
CA LEU A 306 -7.59 41.14 23.66
C LEU A 306 -7.57 41.69 22.23
N PHE A 307 -8.49 41.19 21.41
CA PHE A 307 -8.74 41.67 20.04
C PHE A 307 -9.47 43.01 20.04
N ASN A 308 -10.39 43.22 20.97
CA ASN A 308 -11.14 44.46 21.16
C ASN A 308 -10.96 44.98 22.60
N ALA A 309 -9.90 45.75 22.85
CA ALA A 309 -9.59 46.24 24.20
C ALA A 309 -10.72 47.07 24.85
N ALA A 310 -11.60 47.68 24.05
CA ALA A 310 -12.70 48.51 24.56
C ALA A 310 -13.94 47.71 25.02
N GLY A 311 -14.04 46.40 24.71
CA GLY A 311 -15.27 45.64 24.90
C GLY A 311 -16.36 46.01 23.89
N ALA A 312 -17.40 45.18 23.79
CA ALA A 312 -18.55 45.47 22.95
C ALA A 312 -19.88 45.15 23.64
N ASP A 313 -20.91 45.96 23.33
CA ASP A 313 -22.25 45.84 23.92
C ASP A 313 -23.04 44.61 23.41
N LYS A 314 -22.57 43.98 22.34
CA LYS A 314 -23.18 42.80 21.72
C LYS A 314 -22.12 41.74 21.44
N PRO A 315 -22.50 40.45 21.46
CA PRO A 315 -21.60 39.39 21.05
C PRO A 315 -21.15 39.59 19.60
N PHE A 316 -19.95 39.09 19.30
CA PHE A 316 -19.44 39.01 17.94
C PHE A 316 -20.04 37.79 17.25
N GLU A 317 -20.13 37.85 15.93
CA GLU A 317 -20.58 36.74 15.08
C GLU A 317 -19.58 36.53 13.95
N ILE A 318 -19.68 35.38 13.28
CA ILE A 318 -18.85 35.02 12.13
C ILE A 318 -19.75 34.72 10.96
N ASP A 319 -19.45 35.30 9.80
CA ASP A 319 -20.23 35.05 8.61
C ASP A 319 -19.76 33.82 7.83
N TYR A 320 -20.47 33.47 6.76
CA TYR A 320 -20.18 32.30 5.93
C TYR A 320 -18.77 32.32 5.33
N ASP A 321 -18.20 33.51 5.13
CA ASP A 321 -16.88 33.71 4.56
C ASP A 321 -15.77 33.76 5.65
N GLY A 322 -16.13 33.55 6.92
CA GLY A 322 -15.20 33.48 8.06
C GLY A 322 -14.88 34.82 8.73
N PHE A 323 -15.53 35.91 8.32
CA PHE A 323 -15.24 37.23 8.88
C PHE A 323 -15.94 37.47 10.22
N ILE A 324 -15.20 38.02 11.18
CA ILE A 324 -15.74 38.50 12.46
C ILE A 324 -16.52 39.80 12.20
N TYR A 325 -17.77 39.85 12.66
CA TYR A 325 -18.63 41.01 12.49
C TYR A 325 -19.57 41.29 13.67
N GLN A 326 -20.15 42.49 13.65
CA GLN A 326 -21.29 42.88 14.49
C GLN A 326 -22.41 43.53 13.68
N GLU A 327 -23.65 43.18 13.99
CA GLU A 327 -24.83 43.77 13.34
C GLU A 327 -25.06 45.22 13.74
N ILE A 328 -25.26 46.08 12.73
CA ILE A 328 -25.65 47.48 12.92
C ILE A 328 -27.17 47.56 12.85
N GLY A 329 -27.82 48.05 13.93
CA GLY A 329 -29.27 48.10 14.02
C GLY A 329 -29.93 48.87 12.87
N GLY A 330 -30.80 48.20 12.11
CA GLY A 330 -31.70 48.83 11.14
C GLY A 330 -31.27 48.84 9.67
N ASN A 331 -30.17 48.17 9.27
CA ASN A 331 -29.80 48.04 7.86
C ASN A 331 -28.99 46.76 7.55
N LYS A 332 -28.92 46.38 6.27
CA LYS A 332 -28.15 45.24 5.71
C LYS A 332 -26.62 45.36 5.85
N LEU A 333 -26.11 46.18 6.77
CA LEU A 333 -24.69 46.47 6.96
C LEU A 333 -24.16 45.86 8.26
N ARG A 334 -22.90 45.44 8.23
CA ARG A 334 -22.17 44.85 9.35
C ARG A 334 -20.87 45.60 9.57
N HIS A 335 -20.48 45.80 10.82
CA HIS A 335 -19.11 46.22 11.14
C HIS A 335 -18.21 44.99 11.05
N TYR A 336 -17.28 45.01 10.09
CA TYR A 336 -16.33 43.93 9.86
C TYR A 336 -14.98 44.26 10.48
N TYR A 337 -14.34 43.25 11.05
CA TYR A 337 -13.05 43.36 11.72
C TYR A 337 -12.00 42.51 11.01
N SER A 338 -10.73 42.97 11.02
CA SER A 338 -9.59 42.17 10.57
C SER A 338 -9.28 41.03 11.55
N ASN A 339 -8.39 40.12 11.17
CA ASN A 339 -7.84 39.09 12.08
C ASN A 339 -6.96 39.67 13.20
N SER A 340 -6.83 41.00 13.30
CA SER A 340 -6.18 41.68 14.42
C SER A 340 -7.16 42.57 15.21
N GLY A 341 -8.47 42.41 15.00
CA GLY A 341 -9.52 43.17 15.69
C GLY A 341 -9.68 44.63 15.23
N ILE A 342 -9.06 45.03 14.11
CA ILE A 342 -9.18 46.39 13.58
C ILE A 342 -10.49 46.52 12.80
N LEU A 343 -11.27 47.56 13.07
CA LEU A 343 -12.49 47.85 12.32
C LEU A 343 -12.15 48.22 10.86
N LEU A 344 -12.47 47.32 9.92
CA LEU A 344 -12.27 47.54 8.48
C LEU A 344 -13.31 48.50 7.90
N GLY A 345 -14.50 48.56 8.53
CA GLY A 345 -15.58 49.45 8.16
C GLY A 345 -16.95 48.78 8.18
N ALA A 346 -17.97 49.54 7.75
CA ALA A 346 -19.34 49.06 7.61
C ALA A 346 -19.59 48.63 6.16
N PHE A 347 -19.80 47.33 5.94
CA PHE A 347 -20.03 46.77 4.59
C PHE A 347 -21.29 45.90 4.56
N ALA A 348 -21.86 45.74 3.37
CA ALA A 348 -22.92 44.75 3.15
C ALA A 348 -22.34 43.34 3.15
N SER A 349 -23.14 42.35 3.52
CA SER A 349 -22.76 40.93 3.37
C SER A 349 -22.29 40.66 1.93
N SER A 350 -21.17 39.96 1.75
CA SER A 350 -20.47 39.65 0.48
C SER A 350 -19.70 40.78 -0.22
N ALA A 351 -19.67 42.00 0.34
CA ALA A 351 -18.90 43.10 -0.26
C ALA A 351 -17.40 43.01 0.03
N LEU A 352 -16.99 42.23 1.03
CA LEU A 352 -15.60 42.03 1.44
C LEU A 352 -15.16 40.61 1.08
N SER A 353 -13.92 40.48 0.60
CA SER A 353 -13.27 39.19 0.35
C SER A 353 -11.83 39.29 0.81
N GLU A 354 -11.31 38.27 1.47
CA GLU A 354 -9.90 38.23 1.87
C GLU A 354 -9.03 37.92 0.65
N LEU A 355 -7.83 38.50 0.62
CA LEU A 355 -6.79 38.21 -0.36
C LEU A 355 -5.70 37.36 0.30
N LEU A 356 -4.68 38.00 0.89
CA LEU A 356 -3.53 37.36 1.50
C LEU A 356 -3.10 38.16 2.73
N PHE A 357 -2.78 37.49 3.84
CA PHE A 357 -2.25 38.09 5.08
C PHE A 357 -2.97 39.39 5.49
N ASP A 358 -4.29 39.30 5.70
CA ASP A 358 -5.14 40.44 6.09
C ASP A 358 -5.22 41.60 5.08
N PHE A 359 -4.91 41.36 3.80
CA PHE A 359 -5.31 42.28 2.74
C PHE A 359 -6.71 41.92 2.26
N TYR A 360 -7.57 42.91 2.11
CA TYR A 360 -8.98 42.68 1.78
C TYR A 360 -9.39 43.37 0.49
N ALA A 361 -10.08 42.65 -0.37
CA ALA A 361 -10.69 43.19 -1.57
C ALA A 361 -12.15 43.61 -1.29
N VAL A 362 -12.45 44.88 -1.54
CA VAL A 362 -13.80 45.45 -1.42
C VAL A 362 -14.46 45.55 -2.79
N ASN A 363 -15.56 44.82 -2.96
CA ASN A 363 -16.44 44.85 -4.13
C ASN A 363 -17.54 45.90 -3.95
N LEU A 364 -17.26 47.13 -4.36
CA LEU A 364 -18.29 48.18 -4.44
C LEU A 364 -19.04 48.03 -5.78
N ASN A 365 -20.17 47.33 -5.78
CA ASN A 365 -21.17 47.27 -6.86
C ASN A 365 -20.89 46.36 -8.09
N ASN A 366 -20.53 45.09 -7.90
CA ASN A 366 -20.50 44.08 -8.99
C ASN A 366 -19.56 44.38 -10.18
N LYS A 367 -18.49 45.16 -9.99
CA LYS A 367 -17.49 45.45 -11.04
C LYS A 367 -16.29 44.49 -10.97
N LYS A 368 -15.69 44.18 -12.13
CA LYS A 368 -14.40 43.45 -12.26
C LYS A 368 -13.22 44.13 -11.54
N LYS A 369 -13.37 45.38 -11.11
CA LYS A 369 -12.33 46.19 -10.46
C LYS A 369 -12.66 46.37 -8.99
N LYS A 370 -11.65 46.20 -8.14
CA LYS A 370 -11.76 46.22 -6.68
C LYS A 370 -10.94 47.35 -6.07
N SER A 371 -11.30 47.75 -4.84
CA SER A 371 -10.37 48.46 -3.95
C SER A 371 -9.75 47.46 -3.00
N VAL A 372 -8.46 47.61 -2.71
CA VAL A 372 -7.74 46.73 -1.79
C VAL A 372 -7.45 47.50 -0.51
N LEU A 373 -7.84 46.93 0.62
CA LEU A 373 -7.51 47.40 1.96
C LEU A 373 -6.28 46.66 2.47
N SER A 374 -5.44 47.38 3.19
CA SER A 374 -4.35 46.84 4.00
C SER A 374 -4.87 46.27 5.33
N PRO A 375 -4.05 45.49 6.07
CA PRO A 375 -4.42 44.92 7.38
C PRO A 375 -4.89 45.94 8.42
N ASP A 376 -4.42 47.18 8.31
CA ASP A 376 -4.79 48.29 9.17
C ASP A 376 -6.11 48.99 8.78
N GLY A 377 -6.82 48.47 7.77
CA GLY A 377 -8.06 49.03 7.24
C GLY A 377 -7.87 50.21 6.27
N THR A 378 -6.64 50.62 5.96
CA THR A 378 -6.38 51.71 5.01
C THR A 378 -6.48 51.23 3.55
N ILE A 379 -6.83 52.12 2.62
CA ILE A 379 -6.93 51.77 1.20
C ILE A 379 -5.54 51.76 0.55
N LEU A 380 -5.05 50.58 0.15
CA LEU A 380 -3.80 50.40 -0.56
C LEU A 380 -3.89 50.86 -2.02
N VAL A 381 -4.88 50.37 -2.75
CA VAL A 381 -5.05 50.67 -4.18
C VAL A 381 -6.53 50.62 -4.60
N LYS A 382 -6.89 51.41 -5.61
CA LYS A 382 -8.26 51.53 -6.13
C LYS A 382 -8.34 51.15 -7.60
N ASP A 383 -9.50 50.64 -8.00
CA ASP A 383 -9.88 50.38 -9.39
C ASP A 383 -8.96 49.42 -10.17
N VAL A 384 -8.46 48.39 -9.47
CA VAL A 384 -7.55 47.37 -10.01
C VAL A 384 -8.26 46.03 -10.25
N ALA A 385 -7.76 45.26 -11.22
CA ALA A 385 -8.01 43.82 -11.29
C ALA A 385 -6.95 43.11 -10.46
N VAL A 386 -7.36 42.37 -9.42
CA VAL A 386 -6.45 41.53 -8.62
C VAL A 386 -6.22 40.23 -9.39
N LEU A 387 -4.97 39.96 -9.76
CA LEU A 387 -4.62 38.84 -10.64
C LEU A 387 -4.27 37.55 -9.87
N ASN A 388 -3.82 37.68 -8.63
CA ASN A 388 -3.52 36.55 -7.76
C ASN A 388 -4.12 36.84 -6.38
N ALA A 389 -5.19 36.13 -6.03
CA ALA A 389 -5.95 36.31 -4.78
C ALA A 389 -5.90 35.07 -3.87
N GLY A 390 -5.06 34.08 -4.18
CA GLY A 390 -5.01 32.83 -3.38
C GLY A 390 -3.79 31.94 -3.62
N ASN A 391 -2.87 32.37 -4.48
CA ASN A 391 -1.77 31.57 -5.00
C ASN A 391 -0.43 32.30 -4.85
N GLY A 392 -0.17 33.05 -3.77
CA GLY A 392 1.12 33.72 -3.55
C GLY A 392 1.37 33.91 -2.06
N ARG A 393 2.61 33.76 -1.57
CA ARG A 393 2.89 33.93 -0.13
C ARG A 393 3.57 35.26 0.20
N SER A 394 4.39 35.80 -0.70
CA SER A 394 5.13 37.04 -0.40
C SER A 394 4.61 38.29 -1.12
N ALA A 395 3.72 38.16 -2.11
CA ALA A 395 3.43 39.29 -2.99
C ALA A 395 2.04 39.26 -3.68
N LEU A 396 1.47 40.45 -3.93
CA LEU A 396 0.19 40.67 -4.65
C LEU A 396 0.41 41.32 -6.02
N PHE A 397 -0.37 40.89 -7.03
CA PHE A 397 -0.31 41.44 -8.38
C PHE A 397 -1.60 42.13 -8.77
N PHE A 398 -1.44 43.33 -9.30
CA PHE A 398 -2.55 44.17 -9.71
C PHE A 398 -2.38 44.54 -11.18
N ALA A 399 -3.47 44.45 -11.94
CA ALA A 399 -3.56 45.06 -13.26
C ALA A 399 -4.41 46.33 -13.20
N ASP A 400 -3.87 47.39 -13.79
CA ASP A 400 -4.58 48.64 -14.03
C ASP A 400 -4.28 49.22 -15.42
N SER A 401 -4.58 50.50 -15.64
CA SER A 401 -4.30 51.18 -16.91
C SER A 401 -2.82 51.37 -17.22
N GLY A 402 -1.93 51.23 -16.22
CA GLY A 402 -0.49 51.36 -16.33
C GLY A 402 0.25 50.02 -16.53
N GLY A 403 -0.45 48.88 -16.49
CA GLY A 403 0.13 47.55 -16.67
C GLY A 403 -0.02 46.68 -15.43
N ILE A 404 0.84 45.66 -15.33
CA ILE A 404 0.89 44.76 -14.16
C ILE A 404 1.89 45.34 -13.14
N ARG A 405 1.46 45.49 -11.89
CA ARG A 405 2.27 45.95 -10.76
C ARG A 405 2.34 44.87 -9.69
N LEU A 406 3.51 44.74 -9.08
CA LEU A 406 3.77 43.80 -7.99
C LEU A 406 3.94 44.56 -6.67
N TYR A 407 3.25 44.12 -5.63
CA TYR A 407 3.36 44.64 -4.27
C TYR A 407 3.87 43.56 -3.33
N ASP A 408 5.02 43.82 -2.73
CA ASP A 408 5.68 42.94 -1.77
C ASP A 408 5.06 43.14 -0.38
N LEU A 409 4.60 42.04 0.23
CA LEU A 409 3.83 42.05 1.48
C LEU A 409 4.72 42.36 2.69
N GLU A 410 5.97 41.90 2.66
CA GLU A 410 6.94 42.11 3.75
C GLU A 410 7.47 43.55 3.73
N ALA A 411 7.94 44.00 2.57
CA ALA A 411 8.45 45.36 2.38
C ALA A 411 7.34 46.43 2.39
N ARG A 412 6.07 46.00 2.29
CA ARG A 412 4.88 46.86 2.20
C ARG A 412 5.00 47.92 1.12
N ALA A 413 5.58 47.55 -0.03
CA ALA A 413 5.87 48.47 -1.12
C ALA A 413 5.70 47.82 -2.50
N PHE A 414 5.45 48.64 -3.51
CA PHE A 414 5.50 48.19 -4.90
C PHE A 414 6.94 47.94 -5.33
N VAL A 415 7.21 46.79 -5.95
CA VAL A 415 8.53 46.39 -6.45
C VAL A 415 8.50 46.26 -7.98
N LEU A 416 9.68 46.21 -8.60
CA LEU A 416 9.85 46.11 -10.07
C LEU A 416 9.13 47.24 -10.85
N GLN A 417 9.01 48.43 -10.24
CA GLN A 417 8.25 49.56 -10.80
C GLN A 417 8.86 50.15 -12.08
N ASP A 418 10.15 49.89 -12.31
CA ASP A 418 10.90 50.27 -13.50
C ASP A 418 10.61 49.35 -14.70
N LEU A 419 9.96 48.21 -14.49
CA LEU A 419 9.66 47.23 -15.53
C LEU A 419 8.22 47.39 -16.06
N ALA A 420 8.11 47.48 -17.39
CA ALA A 420 6.82 47.38 -18.08
C ALA A 420 6.42 45.90 -18.24
N ILE A 421 5.88 45.31 -17.17
CA ILE A 421 5.47 43.89 -17.13
C ILE A 421 4.25 43.67 -18.04
N ARG A 422 4.39 42.76 -19.01
CA ARG A 422 3.34 42.38 -19.98
C ARG A 422 2.55 41.16 -19.52
N SER A 423 3.26 40.16 -19.00
CA SER A 423 2.65 38.95 -18.47
C SER A 423 3.44 38.46 -17.27
N ILE A 424 2.73 37.79 -16.36
CA ILE A 424 3.31 37.12 -15.21
C ILE A 424 2.60 35.78 -15.02
N GLN A 425 3.37 34.73 -14.77
CA GLN A 425 2.87 33.38 -14.54
C GLN A 425 3.57 32.78 -13.30
N GLY A 426 2.80 32.13 -12.41
CA GLY A 426 3.32 31.48 -11.20
C GLY A 426 2.76 32.04 -9.89
N GLY A 427 3.35 31.61 -8.77
CA GLY A 427 3.21 32.30 -7.48
C GLY A 427 2.98 31.47 -6.22
N ALA A 428 2.29 30.33 -6.22
CA ALA A 428 1.81 29.76 -4.94
C ALA A 428 2.76 28.75 -4.34
N ASP A 429 3.19 27.85 -5.22
CA ASP A 429 4.10 26.77 -4.96
C ASP A 429 4.23 26.08 -6.30
N PHE A 430 5.36 26.26 -6.95
CA PHE A 430 5.68 25.44 -8.10
C PHE A 430 6.06 24.02 -7.61
N GLY A 431 6.62 23.88 -6.40
CA GLY A 431 7.07 22.60 -5.82
C GLY A 431 8.45 22.77 -5.18
N ASN A 432 9.11 21.67 -4.78
CA ASN A 432 10.34 21.66 -3.97
C ASN A 432 11.38 22.69 -4.48
N GLY A 433 11.58 23.78 -3.74
CA GLY A 433 12.59 24.81 -4.03
C GLY A 433 12.13 25.98 -4.93
N ALA A 434 11.07 25.83 -5.74
CA ALA A 434 10.55 26.86 -6.66
C ALA A 434 9.43 27.74 -6.07
N TRP A 435 9.38 27.88 -4.75
CA TRP A 435 8.36 28.66 -4.05
C TRP A 435 8.45 30.15 -4.38
N ASP A 436 7.28 30.82 -4.47
CA ASP A 436 7.15 32.25 -4.81
C ASP A 436 7.93 32.69 -6.08
N CYS A 437 8.09 31.77 -7.04
CA CYS A 437 8.74 32.06 -8.31
C CYS A 437 7.71 32.50 -9.37
N TYR A 438 8.12 33.49 -10.18
CA TYR A 438 7.30 34.08 -11.23
C TYR A 438 8.08 34.13 -12.54
N ILE A 439 7.48 33.58 -13.59
CA ILE A 439 7.94 33.79 -14.96
C ILE A 439 7.41 35.15 -15.39
N ILE A 440 8.32 36.12 -15.55
CA ILE A 440 7.99 37.50 -15.91
C ILE A 440 8.37 37.73 -17.37
N GLU A 441 7.44 38.31 -18.13
CA GLU A 441 7.66 38.74 -19.51
C GLU A 441 7.51 40.26 -19.63
N THR A 442 8.50 40.86 -20.28
CA THR A 442 8.53 42.29 -20.62
C THR A 442 8.80 42.48 -22.11
N ALA A 443 8.91 43.73 -22.56
CA ALA A 443 9.39 44.01 -23.92
C ALA A 443 10.86 43.60 -24.14
N THR A 444 11.65 43.52 -23.07
CA THR A 444 13.10 43.26 -23.13
C THR A 444 13.47 41.81 -22.84
N GLY A 445 12.50 40.92 -22.64
CA GLY A 445 12.76 39.48 -22.51
C GLY A 445 11.89 38.78 -21.47
N ARG A 446 12.31 37.55 -21.15
CA ARG A 446 11.70 36.69 -20.12
C ARG A 446 12.72 36.33 -19.05
N GLY A 447 12.25 36.10 -17.83
CA GLY A 447 13.07 35.70 -16.70
C GLY A 447 12.25 35.05 -15.60
N ILE A 448 12.93 34.53 -14.59
CA ILE A 448 12.35 33.91 -13.40
C ILE A 448 12.74 34.75 -12.20
N TYR A 449 11.74 35.33 -11.53
CA TYR A 449 11.90 36.18 -10.36
C TYR A 449 11.32 35.48 -9.13
N GLN A 450 12.10 35.36 -8.05
CA GLN A 450 11.63 34.84 -6.78
C GLN A 450 11.27 36.01 -5.86
N ALA A 451 9.98 36.17 -5.56
CA ALA A 451 9.51 37.35 -4.84
C ALA A 451 9.95 37.37 -3.38
N ALA A 452 9.93 36.23 -2.69
CA ALA A 452 10.31 36.15 -1.28
C ALA A 452 11.75 36.59 -1.00
N GLU A 453 12.69 36.22 -1.87
CA GLU A 453 14.11 36.60 -1.74
C GLU A 453 14.47 37.86 -2.53
N LYS A 454 13.54 38.36 -3.35
CA LYS A 454 13.71 39.56 -4.18
C LYS A 454 14.89 39.43 -5.16
N VAL A 455 15.08 38.22 -5.71
CA VAL A 455 16.17 37.88 -6.64
C VAL A 455 15.66 37.38 -7.99
N TRP A 456 16.44 37.62 -9.05
CA TRP A 456 16.26 36.96 -10.33
C TRP A 456 17.02 35.63 -10.34
N LEU A 457 16.29 34.52 -10.30
CA LEU A 457 16.86 33.17 -10.49
C LEU A 457 17.35 32.99 -11.92
N VAL A 458 16.58 33.50 -12.89
CA VAL A 458 17.01 33.67 -14.28
C VAL A 458 16.75 35.12 -14.67
N PRO A 459 17.79 35.94 -14.91
CA PRO A 459 17.61 37.35 -15.29
C PRO A 459 16.77 37.53 -16.56
N LEU A 460 16.09 38.68 -16.67
CA LEU A 460 15.40 39.07 -17.90
C LEU A 460 16.36 39.04 -19.08
N SER A 461 16.04 38.21 -20.07
CA SER A 461 16.87 38.01 -21.24
C SER A 461 16.03 37.82 -22.50
N THR A 462 16.49 38.40 -23.62
CA THR A 462 15.95 38.10 -24.96
C THR A 462 16.45 36.78 -25.52
N HIS A 463 17.38 36.10 -24.83
CA HIS A 463 17.92 34.82 -25.29
C HIS A 463 16.85 33.71 -25.34
N TYR A 464 15.92 33.72 -24.37
CA TYR A 464 14.91 32.67 -24.20
C TYR A 464 13.58 33.07 -24.86
N VAL A 465 13.15 32.24 -25.82
CA VAL A 465 11.86 32.41 -26.51
C VAL A 465 10.70 31.77 -25.73
N LYS A 466 11.00 30.84 -24.82
CA LYS A 466 9.99 30.19 -23.97
C LYS A 466 10.63 29.82 -22.63
N ILE A 467 9.88 30.03 -21.54
CA ILE A 467 10.17 29.49 -20.21
C ILE A 467 8.86 28.86 -19.75
N VAL A 468 8.91 27.60 -19.36
CA VAL A 468 7.74 26.86 -18.87
C VAL A 468 8.14 26.16 -17.58
N TYR A 469 7.23 26.16 -16.62
CA TYR A 469 7.41 25.36 -15.43
C TYR A 469 6.89 23.94 -15.65
N ALA A 470 7.75 22.94 -15.46
CA ALA A 470 7.39 21.52 -15.54
C ALA A 470 6.95 21.05 -14.15
N ALA A 471 5.68 21.29 -13.83
CA ALA A 471 5.17 21.20 -12.45
C ALA A 471 5.24 19.84 -11.78
N VAL A 472 5.35 18.77 -12.56
CA VAL A 472 5.46 17.41 -12.04
C VAL A 472 6.91 17.09 -11.62
N MET A 473 7.85 17.97 -11.95
CA MET A 473 9.28 17.67 -11.98
C MET A 473 10.16 18.66 -11.20
N ASP A 474 9.60 19.73 -10.64
CA ASP A 474 10.36 20.76 -9.91
C ASP A 474 11.43 21.51 -10.75
N TYR A 475 11.33 21.47 -12.09
CA TYR A 475 12.23 22.17 -13.02
C TYR A 475 11.51 23.25 -13.85
N PHE A 476 12.25 24.29 -14.23
CA PHE A 476 11.84 25.15 -15.36
C PHE A 476 12.55 24.69 -16.63
N ILE A 477 11.80 24.52 -17.72
CA ILE A 477 12.35 24.21 -19.04
C ILE A 477 12.37 25.49 -19.87
N LEU A 478 13.56 25.85 -20.36
CA LEU A 478 13.80 27.03 -21.17
C LEU A 478 14.15 26.61 -22.60
N LYS A 479 13.66 27.36 -23.59
CA LYS A 479 13.99 27.18 -25.01
C LYS A 479 14.54 28.49 -25.57
N ASP A 480 15.66 28.42 -26.27
CA ASP A 480 16.25 29.57 -26.94
C ASP A 480 15.79 29.73 -28.41
N HIS A 481 16.21 30.82 -29.04
CA HIS A 481 15.89 31.10 -30.45
C HIS A 481 16.54 30.14 -31.46
N ALA A 482 17.59 29.41 -31.07
CA ALA A 482 18.22 28.39 -31.89
C ALA A 482 17.51 27.02 -31.75
N GLY A 483 16.52 26.92 -30.88
CA GLY A 483 15.77 25.69 -30.61
C GLY A 483 16.42 24.77 -29.58
N ARG A 484 17.46 25.23 -28.87
CA ARG A 484 18.12 24.45 -27.81
C ARG A 484 17.36 24.58 -26.50
N TYR A 485 17.43 23.53 -25.70
CA TYR A 485 16.73 23.40 -24.43
C TYR A 485 17.68 23.49 -23.25
N TYR A 486 17.17 24.02 -22.15
CA TYR A 486 17.86 24.11 -20.87
C TYR A 486 16.87 23.74 -19.78
N TYR A 487 17.35 23.20 -18.67
CA TYR A 487 16.56 23.14 -17.44
C TYR A 487 17.19 24.03 -16.37
N PHE A 488 16.36 24.65 -15.55
CA PHE A 488 16.77 25.33 -14.34
C PHE A 488 16.27 24.52 -13.15
N ASP A 489 17.21 24.05 -12.34
CA ASP A 489 16.96 23.35 -11.08
C ASP A 489 16.72 24.40 -9.99
N ALA A 490 15.48 24.46 -9.48
CA ALA A 490 15.11 25.45 -8.48
C ALA A 490 15.66 25.15 -7.09
N VAL A 491 15.98 23.88 -6.81
CA VAL A 491 16.59 23.45 -5.54
C VAL A 491 18.07 23.79 -5.54
N GLU A 492 18.80 23.37 -6.56
CA GLU A 492 20.24 23.63 -6.69
C GLU A 492 20.54 25.07 -7.12
N ARG A 493 19.54 25.79 -7.64
CA ARG A 493 19.64 27.14 -8.22
C ARG A 493 20.62 27.23 -9.36
N THR A 494 20.67 26.19 -10.19
CA THR A 494 21.58 26.09 -11.32
C THR A 494 20.84 26.00 -12.63
N LEU A 495 21.34 26.74 -13.63
CA LEU A 495 20.94 26.60 -15.01
C LEU A 495 21.87 25.58 -15.70
N SER A 496 21.28 24.60 -16.39
CA SER A 496 22.03 23.60 -17.14
C SER A 496 22.78 24.18 -18.33
N SER A 497 23.70 23.40 -18.90
CA SER A 497 24.14 23.59 -20.29
C SER A 497 22.99 23.34 -21.27
N ALA A 498 23.19 23.72 -22.53
CA ALA A 498 22.23 23.46 -23.60
C ALA A 498 22.16 21.96 -23.94
N TYR A 499 20.94 21.49 -24.23
CA TYR A 499 20.60 20.17 -24.75
C TYR A 499 19.83 20.30 -26.07
N ASP A 500 19.81 19.24 -26.87
CA ASP A 500 19.02 19.20 -28.11
C ASP A 500 17.52 19.12 -27.79
N TYR A 501 17.17 18.41 -26.72
CA TYR A 501 15.80 18.35 -26.21
C TYR A 501 15.75 18.01 -24.72
N VAL A 502 14.73 18.50 -24.01
CA VAL A 502 14.47 18.22 -22.59
C VAL A 502 12.97 18.02 -22.39
N CYS A 503 12.60 16.88 -21.82
CA CYS A 503 11.19 16.54 -21.52
C CYS A 503 11.05 15.68 -20.26
N ALA A 504 9.81 15.36 -19.91
CA ALA A 504 9.50 14.47 -18.80
C ALA A 504 9.94 13.03 -19.07
N SER A 505 10.52 12.35 -18.08
CA SER A 505 10.85 10.93 -18.18
C SER A 505 9.62 10.05 -18.15
N VAL A 506 9.65 8.99 -18.96
CA VAL A 506 8.63 7.93 -18.99
C VAL A 506 8.81 6.89 -17.88
N ASN A 507 9.94 6.89 -17.18
CA ASN A 507 10.24 5.90 -16.15
C ASN A 507 10.00 6.41 -14.73
N HIS A 508 10.25 7.69 -14.48
CA HIS A 508 10.05 8.31 -13.17
C HIS A 508 9.50 9.72 -13.34
N TYR A 509 8.38 10.02 -12.68
CA TYR A 509 7.61 11.24 -12.94
C TYR A 509 8.35 12.54 -12.55
N GLN A 510 9.38 12.45 -11.70
CA GLN A 510 10.17 13.61 -11.26
C GLN A 510 11.47 13.79 -12.06
N ASP A 511 11.81 12.87 -12.96
CA ASP A 511 13.11 12.88 -13.65
C ASP A 511 12.96 13.44 -15.06
N LEU A 512 13.93 14.24 -15.53
CA LEU A 512 13.96 14.68 -16.93
C LEU A 512 14.69 13.67 -17.81
N MET A 513 14.20 13.51 -19.04
CA MET A 513 14.99 12.96 -20.14
C MET A 513 15.64 14.09 -20.92
N LEU A 514 16.94 13.97 -21.16
CA LEU A 514 17.73 14.94 -21.90
C LEU A 514 18.36 14.25 -23.10
N LEU A 515 18.16 14.81 -24.29
CA LEU A 515 18.75 14.30 -25.52
C LEU A 515 19.92 15.20 -25.92
N GLN A 516 21.07 14.60 -26.22
CA GLN A 516 22.24 15.30 -26.76
C GLN A 516 22.98 14.41 -27.75
N GLY A 517 22.92 14.76 -29.03
CA GLY A 517 23.45 13.94 -30.12
C GLY A 517 22.77 12.56 -30.13
N ASP A 518 23.59 11.50 -30.09
CA ASP A 518 23.14 10.11 -30.08
C ASP A 518 23.00 9.53 -28.65
N LEU A 519 23.11 10.39 -27.62
CA LEU A 519 23.06 10.00 -26.22
C LEU A 519 21.77 10.47 -25.54
N LEU A 520 21.22 9.57 -24.72
CA LEU A 520 20.10 9.84 -23.83
C LEU A 520 20.63 9.96 -22.39
N TYR A 521 20.17 10.98 -21.68
CA TYR A 521 20.50 11.21 -20.28
C TYR A 521 19.23 11.24 -19.45
N LYS A 522 19.35 10.88 -18.17
CA LYS A 522 18.36 11.20 -17.16
C LYS A 522 18.91 12.23 -16.19
N LYS A 523 18.07 13.19 -15.78
CA LYS A 523 18.31 14.05 -14.61
C LYS A 523 17.34 13.62 -13.52
N GLY A 524 17.85 12.86 -12.57
CA GLY A 524 17.15 12.49 -11.34
C GLY A 524 17.62 13.34 -10.15
N TYR A 525 17.34 12.86 -8.94
CA TYR A 525 17.80 13.48 -7.70
C TYR A 525 19.33 13.55 -7.61
N ASP A 526 20.02 12.46 -7.96
CA ASP A 526 21.48 12.34 -7.86
C ASP A 526 22.26 13.08 -8.96
N GLY A 527 21.56 13.79 -9.85
CA GLY A 527 22.14 14.59 -10.92
C GLY A 527 21.88 14.03 -12.31
N VAL A 528 22.73 14.42 -13.26
CA VAL A 528 22.65 14.00 -14.68
C VAL A 528 23.52 12.77 -14.90
N GLU A 529 22.93 11.72 -15.46
CA GLU A 529 23.66 10.51 -15.85
C GLU A 529 23.29 10.08 -17.27
N VAL A 530 24.24 9.43 -17.94
CA VAL A 530 24.03 8.83 -19.27
C VAL A 530 23.24 7.53 -19.08
N ILE A 531 22.12 7.41 -19.77
CA ILE A 531 21.38 6.15 -19.87
C ILE A 531 22.14 5.23 -20.82
N GLN A 532 22.56 4.07 -20.31
CA GLN A 532 23.25 3.08 -21.13
C GLN A 532 22.26 2.44 -22.13
N GLU A 533 22.75 2.03 -23.29
CA GLU A 533 21.90 1.53 -24.38
C GLU A 533 21.13 0.25 -23.99
N ASP A 534 21.65 -0.54 -23.07
CA ASP A 534 20.97 -1.72 -22.52
C ASP A 534 19.68 -1.38 -21.79
N GLN A 535 19.59 -0.17 -21.23
CA GLN A 535 18.39 0.33 -20.57
C GLN A 535 17.35 0.90 -21.55
N TYR A 536 17.68 1.07 -22.84
CA TYR A 536 16.77 1.73 -23.80
C TYR A 536 15.44 0.98 -23.97
N GLY A 537 15.43 -0.34 -23.81
CA GLY A 537 14.21 -1.15 -23.86
C GLY A 537 13.18 -0.70 -22.82
N GLN A 538 13.64 -0.29 -21.63
CA GLN A 538 12.77 0.18 -20.53
C GLN A 538 12.02 1.47 -20.91
N PHE A 539 12.68 2.37 -21.63
CA PHE A 539 12.10 3.61 -22.13
C PHE A 539 11.16 3.36 -23.31
N LEU A 540 11.57 2.49 -24.24
CA LEU A 540 10.77 2.15 -25.41
C LEU A 540 9.42 1.49 -25.06
N LYS A 541 9.38 0.64 -24.03
CA LYS A 541 8.13 0.03 -23.54
C LYS A 541 7.07 1.04 -23.08
N LYS A 542 7.49 2.26 -22.71
CA LYS A 542 6.63 3.31 -22.15
C LYS A 542 6.61 4.57 -23.00
N LEU A 543 7.19 4.52 -24.20
CA LEU A 543 7.35 5.70 -25.04
C LEU A 543 6.01 6.32 -25.44
N ASP A 544 4.98 5.48 -25.57
CA ASP A 544 3.59 5.85 -25.85
C ASP A 544 2.91 6.68 -24.75
N GLN A 545 3.51 6.76 -23.55
CA GLN A 545 3.05 7.64 -22.47
C GLN A 545 3.37 9.11 -22.75
N LEU A 546 4.34 9.40 -23.63
CA LEU A 546 4.59 10.75 -24.10
C LEU A 546 3.52 11.19 -25.10
N SER A 547 3.32 12.50 -25.24
CA SER A 547 2.39 13.05 -26.22
C SER A 547 2.96 14.29 -26.90
N GLY A 548 2.43 14.59 -28.10
CA GLY A 548 2.82 15.79 -28.86
C GLY A 548 4.31 15.81 -29.23
N GLU A 549 4.95 16.97 -29.04
CA GLU A 549 6.36 17.20 -29.43
C GLU A 549 7.31 16.25 -28.69
N ASP A 550 7.04 15.92 -27.42
CA ASP A 550 7.89 15.04 -26.61
C ASP A 550 7.97 13.63 -27.22
N PHE A 551 6.82 13.06 -27.60
CA PHE A 551 6.76 11.76 -28.27
C PHE A 551 7.46 11.78 -29.63
N GLU A 552 7.18 12.79 -30.45
CA GLU A 552 7.74 12.86 -31.81
C GLU A 552 9.26 12.93 -31.81
N VAL A 553 9.85 13.69 -30.88
CA VAL A 553 11.31 13.83 -30.77
C VAL A 553 11.95 12.57 -30.20
N CYS A 554 11.42 12.03 -29.11
CA CYS A 554 11.97 10.81 -28.49
C CYS A 554 11.82 9.59 -29.42
N ASN A 555 10.69 9.45 -30.12
CA ASN A 555 10.50 8.39 -31.09
C ASN A 555 11.51 8.48 -32.24
N ARG A 556 11.77 9.69 -32.76
CA ARG A 556 12.79 9.87 -33.80
C ARG A 556 14.19 9.49 -33.32
N PHE A 557 14.53 9.81 -32.08
CA PHE A 557 15.79 9.42 -31.46
C PHE A 557 15.92 7.89 -31.42
N PHE A 558 14.93 7.18 -30.87
CA PHE A 558 15.00 5.72 -30.78
C PHE A 558 14.93 5.04 -32.14
N GLU A 559 14.17 5.54 -33.11
CA GLU A 559 14.16 5.02 -34.48
C GLU A 559 15.51 5.20 -35.17
N GLY A 560 16.18 6.34 -34.95
CA GLY A 560 17.56 6.55 -35.41
C GLY A 560 18.54 5.56 -34.78
N TRP A 561 18.42 5.33 -33.47
CA TRP A 561 19.22 4.35 -32.75
C TRP A 561 18.99 2.91 -33.27
N LYS A 562 17.73 2.49 -33.45
CA LYS A 562 17.39 1.17 -34.02
C LYS A 562 17.99 1.00 -35.41
N ALA A 563 17.86 2.01 -36.27
CA ALA A 563 18.41 1.98 -37.62
C ALA A 563 19.95 1.88 -37.62
N ALA A 564 20.62 2.52 -36.66
CA ALA A 564 22.08 2.44 -36.51
C ALA A 564 22.55 1.06 -36.00
N LYS A 565 21.78 0.41 -35.13
CA LYS A 565 22.06 -0.95 -34.62
C LYS A 565 21.77 -2.05 -35.65
N GLY A 566 20.78 -1.84 -36.51
CA GLY A 566 20.39 -2.79 -37.55
C GLY A 566 19.50 -3.92 -37.04
N ASP A 567 19.50 -5.03 -37.78
CA ASP A 567 18.71 -6.21 -37.44
C ASP A 567 19.18 -6.79 -36.09
N ASN A 568 18.25 -7.05 -35.17
CA ASN A 568 18.51 -7.49 -33.79
C ASN A 568 18.98 -6.41 -32.81
N PHE A 569 18.59 -5.14 -33.02
CA PHE A 569 18.83 -4.08 -32.03
C PHE A 569 18.37 -4.43 -30.61
N GLU A 570 17.35 -5.29 -30.47
CA GLU A 570 16.81 -5.74 -29.18
C GLU A 570 17.82 -6.55 -28.36
N SER A 571 18.78 -7.19 -29.01
CA SER A 571 19.89 -7.88 -28.33
C SER A 571 20.76 -6.94 -27.48
N SER A 572 20.68 -5.63 -27.73
CA SER A 572 21.37 -4.63 -26.91
C SER A 572 20.68 -4.41 -25.56
N TYR A 573 19.39 -4.72 -25.42
CA TYR A 573 18.63 -4.50 -24.17
C TYR A 573 19.10 -5.41 -23.04
N ASP A 574 18.90 -4.96 -21.81
CA ASP A 574 19.20 -5.77 -20.63
C ASP A 574 18.32 -7.04 -20.56
N SER A 575 18.90 -8.11 -20.03
CA SER A 575 18.27 -9.44 -19.98
C SER A 575 16.92 -9.46 -19.24
N TYR A 576 16.74 -8.60 -18.23
CA TYR A 576 15.51 -8.48 -17.45
C TYR A 576 14.40 -7.87 -18.31
N THR A 577 14.68 -6.76 -18.98
CA THR A 577 13.74 -6.11 -19.91
C THR A 577 13.31 -7.09 -21.00
N LEU A 578 14.25 -7.82 -21.60
CA LEU A 578 13.97 -8.84 -22.61
C LEU A 578 13.09 -9.97 -22.09
N TYR A 579 13.38 -10.52 -20.91
CA TYR A 579 12.56 -11.57 -20.29
C TYR A 579 11.11 -11.10 -20.09
N HIS A 580 10.91 -9.89 -19.59
CA HIS A 580 9.57 -9.35 -19.39
C HIS A 580 8.84 -9.03 -20.69
N MET A 581 9.54 -8.53 -21.71
CA MET A 581 8.97 -8.36 -23.05
C MET A 581 8.54 -9.71 -23.64
N ALA A 582 9.33 -10.76 -23.44
CA ALA A 582 8.98 -12.11 -23.87
C ALA A 582 7.72 -12.64 -23.18
N LEU A 583 7.60 -12.47 -21.86
CA LEU A 583 6.38 -12.82 -21.12
C LEU A 583 5.15 -12.04 -21.59
N ASP A 584 5.30 -10.75 -21.91
CA ASP A 584 4.21 -9.93 -22.46
C ASP A 584 3.76 -10.49 -23.82
N CYS A 585 4.69 -10.88 -24.68
CA CYS A 585 4.41 -11.56 -25.94
C CYS A 585 3.69 -12.90 -25.73
N CYS A 586 4.12 -13.73 -24.77
CA CYS A 586 3.42 -14.98 -24.42
C CYS A 586 1.96 -14.74 -24.01
N ARG A 587 1.69 -13.72 -23.18
CA ARG A 587 0.32 -13.38 -22.76
C ARG A 587 -0.56 -12.90 -23.91
N GLN A 588 0.05 -12.28 -24.92
CA GLN A 588 -0.63 -11.80 -26.12
C GLN A 588 -0.76 -12.89 -27.19
N GLY A 589 -0.15 -14.06 -26.98
CA GLY A 589 -0.14 -15.16 -27.95
C GLY A 589 0.88 -15.01 -29.08
N ASP A 590 1.80 -14.03 -29.00
CA ASP A 590 2.89 -13.85 -29.95
C ASP A 590 4.12 -14.68 -29.54
N VAL A 591 4.00 -15.99 -29.73
CA VAL A 591 5.04 -16.94 -29.31
C VAL A 591 6.34 -16.77 -30.11
N GLU A 592 6.28 -16.37 -31.37
CA GLU A 592 7.47 -16.16 -32.20
C GLU A 592 8.32 -15.00 -31.67
N MET A 593 7.69 -13.87 -31.33
CA MET A 593 8.38 -12.75 -30.72
C MET A 593 8.85 -13.08 -29.30
N ALA A 594 8.08 -13.85 -28.54
CA ALA A 594 8.51 -14.32 -27.22
C ALA A 594 9.79 -15.16 -27.30
N ILE A 595 9.86 -16.12 -28.23
CA ILE A 595 11.07 -16.92 -28.49
C ILE A 595 12.26 -16.00 -28.82
N ARG A 596 12.05 -15.00 -29.68
CA ARG A 596 13.10 -14.03 -30.05
C ARG A 596 13.65 -13.30 -28.82
N TYR A 597 12.80 -12.73 -27.98
CA TYR A 597 13.22 -12.02 -26.78
C TYR A 597 13.83 -12.93 -25.70
N PHE A 598 13.24 -14.11 -25.47
CA PHE A 598 13.84 -15.09 -24.58
C PHE A 598 15.21 -15.53 -25.09
N THR A 599 15.42 -15.69 -26.40
CA THR A 599 16.72 -16.06 -26.97
C THR A 599 17.78 -14.99 -26.65
N PHE A 600 17.49 -13.72 -26.92
CA PHE A 600 18.42 -12.64 -26.56
C PHE A 600 18.68 -12.54 -25.06
N SER A 601 17.66 -12.76 -24.22
CA SER A 601 17.81 -12.78 -22.77
C SER A 601 18.65 -13.99 -22.31
N ALA A 602 18.46 -15.16 -22.90
CA ALA A 602 19.21 -16.38 -22.61
C ALA A 602 20.67 -16.28 -23.06
N ASP A 603 20.95 -15.64 -24.21
CA ASP A 603 22.31 -15.34 -24.69
C ASP A 603 23.07 -14.44 -23.68
N GLN A 604 22.33 -13.66 -22.88
CA GLN A 604 22.84 -12.87 -21.76
C GLN A 604 22.85 -13.64 -20.42
N ASN A 605 22.79 -14.97 -20.45
CA ASN A 605 22.82 -15.89 -19.31
C ASN A 605 21.58 -15.88 -18.42
N ASN A 606 20.42 -15.40 -18.88
CA ASN A 606 19.18 -15.45 -18.08
C ASN A 606 18.61 -16.88 -18.03
N GLU A 607 18.69 -17.50 -16.85
CA GLU A 607 18.26 -18.89 -16.60
C GLU A 607 16.74 -19.09 -16.70
N SER A 608 15.95 -18.07 -16.36
CA SER A 608 14.49 -18.11 -16.50
C SER A 608 14.09 -18.14 -17.98
N SER A 609 14.72 -17.32 -18.83
CA SER A 609 14.52 -17.35 -20.28
C SER A 609 14.94 -18.69 -20.89
N MET A 610 16.06 -19.26 -20.45
CA MET A 610 16.46 -20.61 -20.87
C MET A 610 15.38 -21.65 -20.50
N HIS A 611 14.87 -21.61 -19.26
CA HIS A 611 13.79 -22.50 -18.85
C HIS A 611 12.51 -22.32 -19.66
N GLU A 612 12.08 -21.09 -19.93
CA GLU A 612 10.89 -20.83 -20.74
C GLU A 612 11.07 -21.26 -22.21
N LEU A 613 12.25 -21.08 -22.79
CA LEU A 613 12.56 -21.67 -24.09
C LEU A 613 12.50 -23.20 -24.04
N GLY A 614 13.01 -23.80 -22.97
CA GLY A 614 12.86 -25.23 -22.69
C GLY A 614 11.39 -25.66 -22.70
N ASN A 615 10.51 -24.93 -21.99
CA ASN A 615 9.08 -25.20 -21.96
C ASN A 615 8.47 -25.15 -23.36
N ILE A 616 8.72 -24.08 -24.11
CA ILE A 616 8.17 -23.87 -25.46
C ILE A 616 8.61 -24.98 -26.41
N TYR A 617 9.89 -25.34 -26.39
CA TYR A 617 10.47 -26.34 -27.30
C TYR A 617 10.15 -27.78 -26.91
N THR A 618 9.74 -28.05 -25.66
CA THR A 618 9.42 -29.40 -25.16
C THR A 618 7.94 -29.65 -24.87
N ASP A 619 7.06 -28.68 -25.11
CA ASP A 619 5.63 -28.86 -24.96
C ASP A 619 5.07 -29.84 -26.00
N THR A 620 4.90 -31.09 -25.57
CA THR A 620 4.27 -32.18 -26.33
C THR A 620 2.77 -32.31 -26.08
N ASP A 621 2.22 -31.57 -25.10
CA ASP A 621 0.81 -31.66 -24.72
C ASP A 621 -0.07 -30.81 -25.67
N SER A 622 0.51 -29.77 -26.26
CA SER A 622 -0.09 -29.00 -27.34
C SER A 622 -0.10 -29.79 -28.66
N GLU A 623 -1.28 -30.31 -29.05
CA GLU A 623 -1.49 -31.16 -30.24
C GLU A 623 -0.86 -30.62 -31.55
N ASP A 624 -0.69 -29.29 -31.66
CA ASP A 624 -0.14 -28.60 -32.83
C ASP A 624 0.96 -27.56 -32.47
N ASN A 625 1.86 -27.83 -31.52
CA ASN A 625 2.97 -26.91 -31.23
C ASN A 625 3.92 -26.75 -32.44
N PRO A 626 3.92 -25.61 -33.16
CA PRO A 626 4.73 -25.46 -34.37
C PRO A 626 6.22 -25.24 -34.06
N PHE A 627 6.54 -25.03 -32.78
CA PHE A 627 7.89 -24.77 -32.30
C PHE A 627 8.53 -25.99 -31.64
N LEU A 628 7.86 -27.15 -31.59
CA LEU A 628 8.40 -28.35 -30.95
C LEU A 628 9.80 -28.73 -31.51
N ASP A 629 10.80 -28.74 -30.64
CA ASP A 629 12.18 -29.16 -30.93
C ASP A 629 12.81 -29.68 -29.63
N LEU A 630 12.62 -30.98 -29.37
CA LEU A 630 13.01 -31.60 -28.11
C LEU A 630 14.51 -31.45 -27.81
N ASP A 631 15.37 -31.60 -28.83
CA ASP A 631 16.82 -31.50 -28.66
C ASP A 631 17.20 -30.08 -28.25
N LYS A 632 16.60 -29.06 -28.88
CA LYS A 632 16.85 -27.66 -28.54
C LYS A 632 16.31 -27.29 -27.16
N GLY A 633 15.11 -27.75 -26.82
CA GLY A 633 14.51 -27.50 -25.51
C GLY A 633 15.30 -28.15 -24.37
N ILE A 634 15.75 -29.39 -24.56
CA ILE A 634 16.63 -30.08 -23.61
C ILE A 634 17.94 -29.30 -23.41
N GLN A 635 18.57 -28.82 -24.48
CA GLN A 635 19.80 -28.04 -24.36
C GLN A 635 19.61 -26.78 -23.50
N TYR A 636 18.48 -26.10 -23.62
CA TYR A 636 18.19 -24.94 -22.76
C TYR A 636 17.95 -25.33 -21.30
N TYR A 637 17.23 -26.42 -21.02
CA TYR A 637 17.12 -26.93 -19.66
C TYR A 637 18.47 -27.32 -19.07
N GLU A 638 19.33 -27.98 -19.84
CA GLU A 638 20.68 -28.33 -19.39
C GLU A 638 21.53 -27.08 -19.10
N GLN A 639 21.45 -26.04 -19.93
CA GLN A 639 22.14 -24.78 -19.70
C GLN A 639 21.65 -24.08 -18.42
N ALA A 640 20.32 -24.01 -18.21
CA ALA A 640 19.73 -23.46 -17.00
C ALA A 640 20.11 -24.30 -15.76
N ALA A 641 20.09 -25.62 -15.87
CA ALA A 641 20.45 -26.55 -14.80
C ALA A 641 21.94 -26.47 -14.41
N GLN A 642 22.83 -26.23 -15.37
CA GLN A 642 24.27 -25.97 -15.12
C GLN A 642 24.50 -24.68 -14.33
N LYS A 643 23.54 -23.75 -14.34
CA LYS A 643 23.52 -22.53 -13.52
C LYS A 643 22.77 -22.72 -12.20
N ASP A 644 22.52 -23.97 -11.80
CA ASP A 644 21.76 -24.32 -10.60
C ASP A 644 20.31 -23.78 -10.60
N TYR A 645 19.69 -23.59 -11.77
CA TYR A 645 18.28 -23.21 -11.85
C TYR A 645 17.38 -24.39 -11.48
N SER A 646 16.69 -24.27 -10.35
CA SER A 646 16.00 -25.38 -9.70
C SER A 646 14.82 -25.93 -10.51
N ALA A 647 14.11 -25.08 -11.26
CA ALA A 647 12.99 -25.49 -12.11
C ALA A 647 13.44 -26.29 -13.34
N ALA A 648 14.63 -26.00 -13.89
CA ALA A 648 15.20 -26.79 -14.97
C ALA A 648 15.53 -28.22 -14.53
N TRP A 649 16.05 -28.40 -13.30
CA TRP A 649 16.24 -29.74 -12.73
C TRP A 649 14.93 -30.51 -12.56
N ASN A 650 13.84 -29.83 -12.17
CA ASN A 650 12.51 -30.42 -12.15
C ASN A 650 12.05 -30.85 -13.55
N ALA A 651 12.21 -29.97 -14.56
CA ALA A 651 11.85 -30.28 -15.94
C ALA A 651 12.65 -31.47 -16.49
N ILE A 652 13.97 -31.52 -16.27
CA ILE A 652 14.82 -32.66 -16.64
C ILE A 652 14.33 -33.96 -15.96
N GLY A 653 13.96 -33.89 -14.68
CA GLY A 653 13.38 -35.02 -13.96
C GLY A 653 12.10 -35.55 -14.60
N TYR A 654 11.22 -34.65 -15.05
CA TYR A 654 9.99 -34.97 -15.77
C TYR A 654 10.28 -35.64 -17.12
N LEU A 655 11.21 -35.08 -17.91
CA LEU A 655 11.61 -35.65 -19.21
C LEU A 655 12.13 -37.09 -19.07
N PHE A 656 12.95 -37.39 -18.07
CA PHE A 656 13.41 -38.77 -17.79
C PHE A 656 12.29 -39.69 -17.26
N GLN A 657 11.34 -39.18 -16.47
CA GLN A 657 10.26 -39.98 -15.90
C GLN A 657 9.32 -40.51 -16.99
N TYR A 658 9.01 -39.66 -17.97
CA TYR A 658 8.05 -39.97 -19.04
C TYR A 658 8.71 -40.37 -20.35
N GLY A 659 10.02 -40.21 -20.49
CA GLY A 659 10.76 -40.55 -21.71
C GLY A 659 10.50 -39.57 -22.85
N ILE A 660 10.41 -38.28 -22.54
CA ILE A 660 10.20 -37.20 -23.50
C ILE A 660 11.58 -36.68 -23.92
N GLY A 661 11.97 -36.91 -25.17
CA GLY A 661 13.31 -36.61 -25.71
C GLY A 661 14.44 -37.51 -25.16
N TYR A 662 14.40 -37.85 -23.87
CA TYR A 662 15.24 -38.88 -23.26
C TYR A 662 14.61 -40.27 -23.31
N LYS A 663 15.44 -41.31 -23.21
CA LYS A 663 14.95 -42.64 -22.85
C LYS A 663 14.48 -42.62 -21.39
N LYS A 664 13.28 -43.17 -21.14
CA LYS A 664 12.73 -43.28 -19.78
C LYS A 664 13.73 -43.95 -18.81
N ASP A 665 14.02 -43.26 -17.71
CA ASP A 665 15.02 -43.64 -16.71
C ASP A 665 14.64 -43.05 -15.34
N LEU A 666 14.07 -43.88 -14.46
CA LEU A 666 13.56 -43.43 -13.15
C LEU A 666 14.69 -43.07 -12.17
N GLU A 667 15.88 -43.65 -12.31
CA GLU A 667 17.04 -43.30 -11.47
C GLU A 667 17.52 -41.89 -11.79
N LYS A 668 17.67 -41.56 -13.07
CA LYS A 668 18.04 -40.20 -13.49
C LYS A 668 16.95 -39.18 -13.16
N SER A 669 15.69 -39.56 -13.32
CA SER A 669 14.56 -38.74 -12.91
C SER A 669 14.60 -38.42 -11.41
N PHE A 670 14.74 -39.44 -10.56
CA PHE A 670 14.84 -39.28 -9.12
C PHE A 670 16.01 -38.39 -8.71
N ASN A 671 17.19 -38.60 -9.30
CA ASN A 671 18.37 -37.78 -9.04
C ASN A 671 18.20 -36.31 -9.48
N ALA A 672 17.53 -36.07 -10.61
CA ALA A 672 17.23 -34.72 -11.08
C ALA A 672 16.24 -34.00 -10.14
N TYR A 673 15.17 -34.68 -9.69
CA TYR A 673 14.27 -34.09 -8.68
C TYR A 673 14.96 -33.87 -7.33
N MET A 674 15.83 -34.78 -6.89
CA MET A 674 16.67 -34.55 -5.69
C MET A 674 17.48 -33.27 -5.82
N LYS A 675 18.18 -33.08 -6.94
CA LYS A 675 18.96 -31.87 -7.20
C LYS A 675 18.08 -30.61 -7.26
N GLY A 676 16.92 -30.68 -7.91
CA GLY A 676 15.95 -29.57 -7.93
C GLY A 676 15.42 -29.22 -6.54
N ALA A 677 15.14 -30.22 -5.71
CA ALA A 677 14.68 -30.06 -4.33
C ALA A 677 15.78 -29.47 -3.42
N GLU A 678 17.04 -29.90 -3.57
CA GLU A 678 18.19 -29.31 -2.88
C GLU A 678 18.36 -27.82 -3.21
N LEU A 679 18.05 -27.45 -4.46
CA LEU A 679 18.03 -26.06 -4.95
C LEU A 679 16.71 -25.34 -4.63
N GLY A 680 15.84 -25.93 -3.81
CA GLY A 680 14.63 -25.30 -3.27
C GLY A 680 13.37 -25.39 -4.13
N ASN A 681 13.34 -26.21 -5.18
CA ASN A 681 12.15 -26.35 -6.03
C ASN A 681 11.02 -27.15 -5.34
N GLY A 682 9.86 -26.52 -5.18
CA GLY A 682 8.69 -27.13 -4.54
C GLY A 682 8.04 -28.26 -5.34
N TYR A 683 8.04 -28.18 -6.67
CA TYR A 683 7.49 -29.23 -7.54
C TYR A 683 8.38 -30.48 -7.53
N ALA A 684 9.70 -30.29 -7.51
CA ALA A 684 10.65 -31.38 -7.33
C ALA A 684 10.45 -32.10 -5.98
N LEU A 685 10.22 -31.34 -4.89
CA LEU A 685 9.86 -31.91 -3.59
C LEU A 685 8.56 -32.73 -3.66
N SER A 686 7.53 -32.23 -4.36
CA SER A 686 6.28 -32.98 -4.58
C SER A 686 6.51 -34.27 -5.38
N ASN A 687 7.31 -34.22 -6.45
CA ASN A 687 7.66 -35.39 -7.26
C ASN A 687 8.46 -36.43 -6.47
N LEU A 688 9.34 -36.02 -5.56
CA LEU A 688 9.99 -36.93 -4.60
C LEU A 688 8.99 -37.54 -3.61
N GLY A 689 8.05 -36.74 -3.11
CA GLY A 689 6.93 -37.22 -2.30
C GLY A 689 6.17 -38.34 -3.00
N TYR A 690 5.91 -38.18 -4.30
CA TYR A 690 5.25 -39.19 -5.11
C TYR A 690 6.07 -40.48 -5.24
N PHE A 691 7.39 -40.39 -5.45
CA PHE A 691 8.24 -41.59 -5.51
C PHE A 691 8.18 -42.41 -4.22
N TYR A 692 8.20 -41.76 -3.05
CA TYR A 692 8.10 -42.45 -1.76
C TYR A 692 6.68 -42.91 -1.42
N SER A 693 5.62 -42.21 -1.86
CA SER A 693 4.25 -42.64 -1.57
C SER A 693 3.77 -43.76 -2.51
N SER A 694 4.34 -43.88 -3.71
CA SER A 694 3.93 -44.86 -4.72
C SER A 694 4.79 -46.12 -4.76
N GLY A 695 6.00 -46.08 -4.17
CA GLY A 695 6.95 -47.19 -4.23
C GLY A 695 7.46 -47.51 -5.65
N THR A 696 7.30 -46.60 -6.61
CA THR A 696 7.52 -46.86 -8.06
C THR A 696 8.99 -47.03 -8.44
N TYR A 697 9.92 -46.53 -7.63
CA TYR A 697 11.37 -46.65 -7.86
C TYR A 697 12.14 -46.90 -6.55
N VAL A 698 11.77 -46.18 -5.49
CA VAL A 698 12.26 -46.39 -4.12
C VAL A 698 11.25 -47.23 -3.33
N GLU A 699 11.67 -47.83 -2.22
CA GLU A 699 10.75 -48.49 -1.28
C GLU A 699 9.72 -47.48 -0.75
N GLU A 700 8.48 -47.92 -0.62
CA GLU A 700 7.39 -47.09 -0.11
C GLU A 700 7.70 -46.64 1.33
N ASP A 701 7.61 -45.33 1.56
CA ASP A 701 7.83 -44.71 2.87
C ASP A 701 6.89 -43.50 3.01
N LEU A 702 5.73 -43.74 3.63
CA LEU A 702 4.68 -42.74 3.78
C LEU A 702 5.09 -41.57 4.69
N GLU A 703 5.92 -41.80 5.71
CA GLU A 703 6.39 -40.72 6.58
C GLU A 703 7.37 -39.80 5.83
N LYS A 704 8.26 -40.39 5.03
CA LYS A 704 9.18 -39.63 4.20
C LYS A 704 8.46 -38.89 3.08
N ALA A 705 7.48 -39.52 2.43
CA ALA A 705 6.59 -38.87 1.46
C ALA A 705 5.86 -37.68 2.07
N LEU A 706 5.29 -37.85 3.28
CA LEU A 706 4.62 -36.78 4.02
C LEU A 706 5.56 -35.61 4.30
N SER A 707 6.79 -35.88 4.75
CA SER A 707 7.82 -34.85 4.96
C SER A 707 8.13 -34.09 3.66
N TYR A 708 8.27 -34.77 2.52
CA TYR A 708 8.51 -34.11 1.23
C TYR A 708 7.33 -33.24 0.80
N TYR A 709 6.09 -33.74 0.89
CA TYR A 709 4.91 -32.97 0.56
C TYR A 709 4.71 -31.75 1.48
N GLN A 710 4.95 -31.89 2.78
CA GLN A 710 4.88 -30.75 3.71
C GLN A 710 5.97 -29.70 3.41
N LYS A 711 7.18 -30.13 3.05
CA LYS A 711 8.22 -29.20 2.58
C LYS A 711 7.83 -28.50 1.28
N ALA A 712 7.15 -29.20 0.36
CA ALA A 712 6.60 -28.61 -0.85
C ALA A 712 5.49 -27.58 -0.54
N GLU A 713 4.64 -27.82 0.47
CA GLU A 713 3.64 -26.84 0.93
C GLU A 713 4.29 -25.55 1.46
N LEU A 714 5.44 -25.65 2.15
CA LEU A 714 6.25 -24.48 2.56
C LEU A 714 6.84 -23.72 1.37
N LYS A 715 6.89 -24.35 0.19
CA LYS A 715 7.25 -23.75 -1.10
C LYS A 715 6.03 -23.44 -1.97
N LEU A 716 4.84 -23.38 -1.37
CA LEU A 716 3.56 -23.04 -2.01
C LEU A 716 3.09 -24.03 -3.08
N VAL A 717 3.63 -25.26 -3.09
CA VAL A 717 3.14 -26.34 -3.95
C VAL A 717 2.14 -27.18 -3.16
N GLU A 718 0.87 -27.08 -3.54
CA GLU A 718 -0.22 -27.75 -2.82
C GLU A 718 -0.23 -29.26 -3.08
N ASN A 719 -0.22 -30.03 -1.99
CA ASN A 719 -0.24 -31.50 -2.02
C ASN A 719 -1.33 -32.07 -1.11
N ASN A 720 -2.41 -31.30 -0.90
CA ASN A 720 -3.42 -31.56 0.12
C ASN A 720 -4.08 -32.95 -0.01
N SER A 721 -4.41 -33.39 -1.23
CA SER A 721 -5.01 -34.71 -1.47
C SER A 721 -4.06 -35.87 -1.17
N ASN A 722 -2.79 -35.74 -1.56
CA ASN A 722 -1.74 -36.73 -1.28
C ASN A 722 -1.46 -36.82 0.22
N ILE A 723 -1.38 -35.68 0.91
CA ILE A 723 -1.18 -35.63 2.36
C ILE A 723 -2.39 -36.24 3.10
N ALA A 724 -3.62 -35.95 2.64
CA ALA A 724 -4.82 -36.56 3.20
C ALA A 724 -4.83 -38.09 3.01
N SER A 725 -4.42 -38.57 1.84
CA SER A 725 -4.26 -40.01 1.59
C SER A 725 -3.29 -40.65 2.56
N ILE A 726 -2.13 -40.02 2.78
CA ILE A 726 -1.12 -40.52 3.72
C ILE A 726 -1.65 -40.54 5.16
N TYR A 727 -2.27 -39.46 5.64
CA TYR A 727 -2.82 -39.45 7.00
C TYR A 727 -3.93 -40.48 7.21
N TYR A 728 -4.74 -40.76 6.19
CA TYR A 728 -5.69 -41.85 6.22
C TYR A 728 -4.99 -43.21 6.36
N SER A 729 -3.97 -43.48 5.54
CA SER A 729 -3.20 -44.73 5.58
C SER A 729 -2.41 -44.91 6.89
N LEU A 730 -1.96 -43.83 7.51
CA LEU A 730 -1.29 -43.82 8.82
C LEU A 730 -2.27 -43.83 10.01
N GLU A 731 -3.58 -43.88 9.75
CA GLU A 731 -4.64 -43.82 10.76
C GLU A 731 -4.63 -42.54 11.64
N ASP A 732 -3.96 -41.46 11.23
CA ASP A 732 -3.94 -40.17 11.91
C ASP A 732 -5.13 -39.30 11.48
N TYR A 733 -6.31 -39.71 11.96
CA TYR A 733 -7.56 -39.08 11.55
C TYR A 733 -7.73 -37.63 12.05
N ASP A 734 -7.04 -37.23 13.12
CA ASP A 734 -7.09 -35.86 13.63
C ASP A 734 -6.42 -34.89 12.65
N ARG A 735 -5.23 -35.24 12.15
CA ARG A 735 -4.56 -34.44 11.12
C ARG A 735 -5.25 -34.56 9.76
N LEU A 736 -5.77 -35.73 9.40
CA LEU A 736 -6.60 -35.91 8.21
C LEU A 736 -7.73 -34.87 8.17
N LEU A 737 -8.50 -34.72 9.25
CA LEU A 737 -9.63 -33.77 9.32
C LEU A 737 -9.22 -32.31 9.10
N VAL A 738 -7.98 -31.92 9.41
CA VAL A 738 -7.47 -30.57 9.11
C VAL A 738 -7.43 -30.37 7.61
N TYR A 739 -6.91 -31.33 6.85
CA TYR A 739 -6.83 -31.28 5.39
C TYR A 739 -8.22 -31.39 4.75
N LEU A 740 -9.08 -32.29 5.23
CA LEU A 740 -10.46 -32.40 4.71
C LEU A 740 -11.26 -31.10 4.87
N LYS A 741 -11.00 -30.28 5.90
CA LYS A 741 -11.66 -28.97 6.10
C LYS A 741 -11.13 -27.87 5.18
N ARG A 742 -9.91 -28.02 4.67
CA ARG A 742 -9.28 -27.09 3.72
C ARG A 742 -9.83 -27.27 2.31
N ASP A 743 -10.27 -28.47 1.96
CA ASP A 743 -10.89 -28.80 0.67
C ASP A 743 -12.28 -28.15 0.51
N LYS A 744 -12.32 -26.93 -0.03
CA LYS A 744 -13.57 -26.18 -0.24
C LYS A 744 -14.38 -26.68 -1.43
N GLU A 745 -13.70 -27.27 -2.40
CA GLU A 745 -14.31 -27.78 -3.63
C GLU A 745 -14.88 -29.19 -3.44
N ASN A 746 -14.60 -29.82 -2.30
CA ASN A 746 -14.91 -31.21 -1.98
C ASN A 746 -14.27 -32.19 -2.99
N SER A 747 -13.10 -31.82 -3.48
CA SER A 747 -12.34 -32.53 -4.51
C SER A 747 -11.86 -33.92 -4.09
N TYR A 748 -11.53 -34.08 -2.81
CA TYR A 748 -11.10 -35.36 -2.23
C TYR A 748 -11.67 -35.61 -0.84
N SER A 749 -12.27 -34.61 -0.18
CA SER A 749 -12.71 -34.76 1.20
C SER A 749 -13.89 -35.71 1.39
N ASN A 750 -14.79 -35.78 0.42
CA ASN A 750 -15.97 -36.63 0.46
C ASN A 750 -15.61 -38.12 0.54
N ILE A 751 -14.59 -38.60 -0.20
CA ILE A 751 -14.20 -40.01 -0.14
C ILE A 751 -13.75 -40.39 1.27
N TYR A 752 -12.94 -39.55 1.93
CA TYR A 752 -12.47 -39.82 3.29
C TYR A 752 -13.57 -39.68 4.34
N TYR A 753 -14.47 -38.69 4.24
CA TYR A 753 -15.64 -38.62 5.13
C TYR A 753 -16.52 -39.86 5.01
N GLY A 754 -16.72 -40.37 3.78
CA GLY A 754 -17.44 -41.62 3.52
C GLY A 754 -16.80 -42.80 4.25
N LEU A 755 -15.49 -42.99 4.08
CA LEU A 755 -14.73 -44.07 4.72
C LEU A 755 -14.76 -43.99 6.26
N LEU A 756 -14.59 -42.80 6.83
CA LEU A 756 -14.60 -42.60 8.29
C LEU A 756 -15.95 -42.97 8.93
N TYR A 757 -17.08 -42.64 8.28
CA TYR A 757 -18.41 -43.01 8.77
C TYR A 757 -18.79 -44.46 8.46
N ASP A 758 -18.30 -45.03 7.35
CA ASP A 758 -18.59 -46.40 6.92
C ASP A 758 -17.98 -47.43 7.88
N GLN A 759 -16.73 -47.21 8.26
CA GLN A 759 -15.94 -48.12 9.09
C GLN A 759 -16.05 -47.79 10.59
N GLY A 760 -16.57 -46.61 10.94
CA GLY A 760 -16.70 -46.18 12.33
C GLY A 760 -15.35 -45.84 12.97
N LEU A 761 -14.46 -45.20 12.22
CA LEU A 761 -13.08 -44.90 12.62
C LEU A 761 -13.04 -43.69 13.58
N LYS A 762 -12.91 -42.47 13.06
CA LYS A 762 -12.95 -41.23 13.86
C LYS A 762 -14.36 -40.86 14.34
N PHE A 763 -15.37 -41.29 13.59
CA PHE A 763 -16.77 -41.06 13.91
C PHE A 763 -17.45 -42.37 14.24
N LYS A 764 -18.53 -42.30 15.01
CA LYS A 764 -19.40 -43.47 15.16
C LYS A 764 -19.93 -43.88 13.79
N LYS A 765 -19.94 -45.19 13.52
CA LYS A 765 -20.47 -45.75 12.29
C LYS A 765 -21.87 -45.19 11.99
N ASP A 766 -22.04 -44.63 10.80
CA ASP A 766 -23.30 -44.02 10.33
C ASP A 766 -23.44 -44.25 8.82
N SER A 767 -24.14 -45.34 8.47
CA SER A 767 -24.34 -45.75 7.08
C SER A 767 -25.03 -44.69 6.23
N LYS A 768 -25.94 -43.88 6.82
CA LYS A 768 -26.63 -42.82 6.08
C LYS A 768 -25.66 -41.73 5.64
N LYS A 769 -24.77 -41.31 6.54
CA LYS A 769 -23.73 -40.32 6.22
C LYS A 769 -22.67 -40.90 5.28
N ALA A 770 -22.26 -42.15 5.50
CA ALA A 770 -21.32 -42.84 4.61
C ALA A 770 -21.82 -42.84 3.16
N ILE A 771 -23.06 -43.29 2.94
CA ILE A 771 -23.73 -43.27 1.63
C ILE A 771 -23.74 -41.84 1.06
N HIS A 772 -24.17 -40.84 1.84
CA HIS A 772 -24.21 -39.45 1.39
C HIS A 772 -22.85 -38.95 0.87
N TYR A 773 -21.78 -39.23 1.61
CA TYR A 773 -20.44 -38.81 1.22
C TYR A 773 -19.88 -39.60 0.04
N PHE A 774 -20.16 -40.90 -0.07
CA PHE A 774 -19.75 -41.70 -1.24
C PHE A 774 -20.46 -41.25 -2.52
N GLU A 775 -21.76 -40.95 -2.48
CA GLU A 775 -22.48 -40.39 -3.64
C GLU A 775 -21.82 -39.07 -4.09
N ARG A 776 -21.56 -38.16 -3.13
CA ARG A 776 -20.93 -36.87 -3.43
C ARG A 776 -19.47 -36.95 -3.86
N ALA A 777 -18.73 -37.98 -3.44
CA ALA A 777 -17.38 -38.21 -3.93
C ALA A 777 -17.40 -38.54 -5.42
N ASN A 778 -18.37 -39.37 -5.83
CA ASN A 778 -18.55 -39.76 -7.22
C ASN A 778 -19.21 -38.69 -8.11
N ASP A 779 -19.84 -37.67 -7.52
CA ASP A 779 -20.27 -36.46 -8.26
C ASP A 779 -19.06 -35.61 -8.71
N TYR A 780 -17.94 -35.68 -7.99
CA TYR A 780 -16.73 -34.89 -8.29
C TYR A 780 -15.70 -35.67 -9.11
N GLY A 781 -15.45 -36.93 -8.79
CA GLY A 781 -14.48 -37.80 -9.47
C GLY A 781 -14.96 -39.23 -9.57
N VAL A 782 -14.13 -40.15 -10.06
CA VAL A 782 -14.50 -41.58 -10.15
C VAL A 782 -13.74 -42.35 -9.08
N TYR A 783 -14.43 -42.77 -8.03
CA TYR A 783 -13.84 -43.54 -6.93
C TYR A 783 -14.37 -44.98 -6.91
N GLU A 784 -13.51 -45.94 -7.23
CA GLU A 784 -13.85 -47.36 -7.25
C GLU A 784 -14.33 -47.86 -5.88
N SER A 785 -13.60 -47.51 -4.81
CA SER A 785 -13.93 -47.91 -3.44
C SER A 785 -15.28 -47.37 -2.98
N ALA A 786 -15.61 -46.10 -3.27
CA ALA A 786 -16.92 -45.53 -2.98
C ALA A 786 -18.04 -46.26 -3.74
N THR A 787 -17.82 -46.51 -5.03
CA THR A 787 -18.79 -47.20 -5.90
C THR A 787 -19.07 -48.62 -5.42
N ALA A 788 -18.03 -49.37 -5.05
CA ALA A 788 -18.17 -50.72 -4.49
C ALA A 788 -18.96 -50.72 -3.18
N ARG A 789 -18.71 -49.76 -2.27
CA ARG A 789 -19.47 -49.64 -1.02
C ARG A 789 -20.94 -49.25 -1.28
N LEU A 790 -21.21 -48.36 -2.23
CA LEU A 790 -22.58 -47.98 -2.60
C LEU A 790 -23.37 -49.17 -3.17
N LEU A 791 -22.75 -49.99 -4.02
CA LEU A 791 -23.35 -51.23 -4.53
C LEU A 791 -23.70 -52.20 -3.40
N ASP A 792 -22.78 -52.41 -2.44
CA ASP A 792 -23.02 -53.24 -1.26
C ASP A 792 -24.18 -52.70 -0.40
N TYR A 793 -24.19 -51.39 -0.11
CA TYR A 793 -25.27 -50.75 0.65
C TYR A 793 -26.63 -50.93 -0.01
N TYR A 794 -26.73 -50.66 -1.31
CA TYR A 794 -28.01 -50.72 -2.02
C TYR A 794 -28.48 -52.14 -2.31
N LYS A 795 -27.58 -53.13 -2.29
CA LYS A 795 -27.94 -54.54 -2.44
C LYS A 795 -28.28 -55.20 -1.11
N ASN A 796 -27.36 -55.12 -0.14
CA ASN A 796 -27.29 -56.02 1.01
C ASN A 796 -27.74 -55.38 2.33
N ASP A 797 -27.66 -54.05 2.49
CA ASP A 797 -28.01 -53.40 3.76
C ASP A 797 -29.54 -53.41 3.98
N PRO A 798 -30.08 -54.02 5.05
CA PRO A 798 -31.52 -54.14 5.27
C PRO A 798 -32.27 -52.80 5.35
N THR A 799 -31.58 -51.72 5.71
CA THR A 799 -32.18 -50.38 5.89
C THR A 799 -32.10 -49.55 4.62
N PHE A 800 -31.01 -49.67 3.86
CA PHE A 800 -30.74 -48.83 2.70
C PHE A 800 -30.92 -49.54 1.36
N ARG A 801 -31.24 -50.83 1.36
CA ARG A 801 -31.49 -51.62 0.14
C ARG A 801 -32.44 -50.89 -0.82
N ASN A 802 -31.99 -50.67 -2.06
CA ASN A 802 -32.72 -49.95 -3.08
C ASN A 802 -32.31 -50.41 -4.50
N GLN A 803 -33.25 -51.01 -5.23
CA GLN A 803 -32.97 -51.61 -6.53
C GLN A 803 -32.62 -50.58 -7.62
N GLU A 804 -33.31 -49.45 -7.65
CA GLU A 804 -33.07 -48.41 -8.65
C GLU A 804 -31.69 -47.78 -8.48
N LYS A 805 -31.30 -47.47 -7.24
CA LYS A 805 -29.97 -46.94 -6.94
C LYS A 805 -28.86 -47.96 -7.18
N TYR A 806 -29.12 -49.24 -6.88
CA TYR A 806 -28.17 -50.32 -7.19
C TYR A 806 -27.90 -50.39 -8.70
N VAL A 807 -28.94 -50.35 -9.53
CA VAL A 807 -28.79 -50.36 -11.01
C VAL A 807 -28.04 -49.12 -11.49
N HIS A 808 -28.36 -47.93 -10.96
CA HIS A 808 -27.66 -46.70 -11.30
C HIS A 808 -26.14 -46.79 -11.07
N TRP A 809 -25.71 -47.23 -9.88
CA TRP A 809 -24.29 -47.35 -9.55
C TRP A 809 -23.60 -48.52 -10.28
N LEU A 810 -24.35 -49.56 -10.67
CA LEU A 810 -23.85 -50.65 -11.51
C LEU A 810 -23.54 -50.16 -12.93
N ASP A 811 -24.42 -49.33 -13.50
CA ASP A 811 -24.19 -48.71 -14.80
C ASP A 811 -23.07 -47.67 -14.73
N PHE A 812 -22.97 -46.90 -13.65
CA PHE A 812 -21.83 -46.01 -13.40
C PHE A 812 -20.50 -46.78 -13.40
N ALA A 813 -20.42 -47.91 -12.69
CA ALA A 813 -19.22 -48.74 -12.65
C ALA A 813 -18.81 -49.26 -14.04
N LYS A 814 -19.78 -49.72 -14.84
CA LYS A 814 -19.54 -50.20 -16.21
C LYS A 814 -19.10 -49.09 -17.15
N ASN A 815 -19.76 -47.93 -17.09
CA ASN A 815 -19.45 -46.79 -17.96
C ASN A 815 -18.07 -46.19 -17.69
N ASN A 816 -17.54 -46.38 -16.48
CA ASN A 816 -16.21 -45.91 -16.08
C ASN A 816 -15.18 -47.06 -16.00
N GLU A 817 -15.51 -48.25 -16.51
CA GLU A 817 -14.60 -49.42 -16.58
C GLU A 817 -13.95 -49.80 -15.22
N LEU A 818 -14.71 -49.73 -14.13
CA LEU A 818 -14.22 -50.03 -12.77
C LEU A 818 -14.03 -51.53 -12.55
N ASP A 819 -12.93 -51.92 -11.89
CA ASP A 819 -12.59 -53.33 -11.62
C ASP A 819 -13.23 -53.81 -10.31
N ILE A 820 -14.56 -53.96 -10.34
CA ILE A 820 -15.37 -54.43 -9.20
C ILE A 820 -15.87 -55.84 -9.52
N GLU A 821 -15.77 -56.80 -8.58
CA GLU A 821 -16.34 -58.14 -8.72
C GLU A 821 -17.90 -58.11 -8.71
N LEU A 822 -18.49 -57.75 -9.86
CA LEU A 822 -19.94 -57.56 -10.03
C LEU A 822 -20.74 -58.88 -9.92
N ASP A 823 -20.08 -60.02 -10.11
CA ASP A 823 -20.70 -61.35 -10.15
C ASP A 823 -21.23 -61.79 -8.77
N LEU A 824 -20.71 -61.23 -7.67
CA LEU A 824 -21.20 -61.44 -6.30
C LEU A 824 -22.34 -60.47 -5.93
N LEU A 825 -22.64 -59.49 -6.79
CA LEU A 825 -23.58 -58.41 -6.54
C LEU A 825 -24.91 -58.53 -7.34
N GLN A 826 -25.13 -59.61 -8.09
CA GLN A 826 -26.42 -59.82 -8.81
C GLN A 826 -27.65 -59.77 -7.87
N TRP A 827 -28.69 -59.01 -8.26
CA TRP A 827 -29.93 -58.86 -7.50
C TRP A 827 -30.79 -60.12 -7.65
N ASP A 828 -30.89 -60.95 -6.60
CA ASP A 828 -31.68 -62.17 -6.64
C ASP A 828 -33.18 -61.86 -6.86
N ASN A 829 -33.71 -62.31 -7.98
CA ASN A 829 -35.15 -62.30 -8.27
C ASN A 829 -35.82 -63.42 -7.47
N GLN A 830 -36.36 -63.12 -6.28
CA GLN A 830 -37.46 -63.92 -5.75
C GLN A 830 -38.80 -63.33 -6.21
N SER A 831 -39.52 -64.17 -6.95
CA SER A 831 -40.85 -63.98 -7.51
C SER A 831 -41.91 -63.78 -6.42
N GLU A 832 -42.64 -62.67 -6.45
CA GLU A 832 -44.03 -62.61 -6.00
C GLU A 832 -44.80 -61.57 -6.82
N ASP A 833 -45.61 -62.13 -7.73
CA ASP A 833 -46.83 -61.62 -8.36
C ASP A 833 -47.06 -60.08 -8.43
N LEU A 834 -46.73 -59.48 -9.58
CA LEU A 834 -47.21 -58.15 -9.95
C LEU A 834 -48.53 -58.26 -10.71
N GLY A 835 -49.63 -58.08 -9.96
CA GLY A 835 -50.93 -57.72 -10.50
C GLY A 835 -50.89 -56.34 -11.16
N ALA A 836 -51.43 -56.28 -12.37
CA ALA A 836 -51.39 -55.12 -13.26
C ALA A 836 -52.18 -53.89 -12.79
N SER A 837 -51.62 -52.71 -13.07
CA SER A 837 -52.22 -51.48 -13.64
C SER A 837 -51.66 -50.22 -12.95
N SER A 838 -51.44 -49.07 -13.57
CA SER A 838 -51.23 -48.63 -14.96
C SER A 838 -50.89 -47.13 -14.86
N SER A 839 -50.08 -46.64 -15.79
CA SER A 839 -50.10 -45.26 -16.31
C SER A 839 -49.78 -44.09 -15.37
N PHE A 840 -48.61 -43.47 -15.58
CA PHE A 840 -48.57 -42.04 -15.94
C PHE A 840 -47.25 -41.63 -16.61
N PHE A 841 -47.08 -41.99 -17.89
CA PHE A 841 -46.13 -41.31 -18.77
C PHE A 841 -46.91 -40.40 -19.71
N GLY A 842 -46.58 -39.12 -19.70
CA GLY A 842 -46.99 -38.20 -20.77
C GLY A 842 -47.02 -36.74 -20.34
N LYS A 843 -45.99 -35.98 -20.73
CA LYS A 843 -46.12 -35.01 -21.83
C LYS A 843 -44.81 -34.24 -22.10
N LEU A 844 -44.40 -34.30 -23.37
CA LEU A 844 -43.74 -33.28 -24.22
C LEU A 844 -42.39 -32.71 -23.73
N PHE A 845 -41.29 -32.75 -24.50
CA PHE A 845 -41.18 -32.31 -25.90
C PHE A 845 -40.16 -33.11 -26.74
N LYS A 846 -40.57 -33.46 -27.96
CA LYS A 846 -39.76 -33.68 -29.19
C LYS A 846 -39.64 -32.29 -29.88
N LYS A 847 -38.64 -31.90 -30.69
CA LYS A 847 -38.02 -32.61 -31.83
C LYS A 847 -36.90 -31.72 -32.45
N LYS A 848 -35.79 -32.36 -32.84
CA LYS A 848 -34.89 -32.14 -34.01
C LYS A 848 -34.87 -30.76 -34.72
N LYS A 849 -33.68 -30.15 -34.81
CA LYS A 849 -32.79 -30.30 -35.99
C LYS A 849 -31.34 -30.23 -35.54
#